data_AF-A2Q5W2-F1
#
_entry.id   AF-A2Q5W2-F1
#
_cell.length_a   1.000
_cell.length_b   1.000
_cell.length_c   1.000
_cell.angle_alpha   90.00
_cell.angle_beta   90.00
_cell.angle_gamma   90.00
#
_symmetry.space_group_name_H-M   'P 1'
#
loop_
_entity.id
_entity.type
_entity.pdbx_description
1 polymer ?
#
loop_
_entity_poly.entity_id
_entity_poly.type
_entity_poly.pdbx_seq_one_letter_code
_entity_poly.pdbx_strand_id
1 'polypeptide(L)'
;NSFPDPNPRVRWAAINAIGQLSTDLGPDLQDKYHHLVLPALAGAMDDFQNPRVQAHAASAVLNFTENCTPDILVPYLDGIVSKLLVLLQSGKQMVQEGALTALASVADSSQEKFQKYYDAVIPYLKAILLNANDKSNRMLRAKAMECISLVGMAVGKEKFRDDAKQVMDVLMSLQQSQLDSDDPTASYMLQAWARLCKCLGQDFLPYMGFVMPPLLQSAQLKPDVSITSADSDAEFDEDDDSIETITLGDKRIGIKTSVLEEKATACNMLCCYADELKEGFFPWIDQVASTLVPLLKFYFHEEVRKAAASAMPELLSSAKWAIEKGQSQGRDATYLKQLSDYIIPNLVEALHKEPEVEICASMLGALNECIQVSGPHLDEKQVRSIVDEIKQVITASSSRKHERAERAKEEDFDAEERELLKEENELEEELFDQIGDCLGTLTKTFRASFLPFFEELSSYLIPMFGKDKTSEERRIAICIFDDIAEHCREAAHKYYGSFLPFLLEACNDECSDVRQAAVYGVGVCAEFGGSVFKPLVGEALSRLNAVITHPNAQHSDNVMAYDNAVSALGKICQFHRDSINAAQVVPAWLSCLPIKGDLIEAKVVHDLLCSMVERSDKELIGHNNQYLSKIVAIFAEILCAGTDLATEQTVSRMINLLRQLQQTLPPSTLASTWSSLHPQQQLALQSILSS
;
A
#
# COMPACT_ATOMS: atom_id res chain seq x y z
N ASN A 1 38.23 -11.79 -12.31
CA ASN A 1 38.22 -10.95 -11.11
C ASN A 1 39.22 -9.82 -11.31
N SER A 2 38.76 -8.63 -11.71
CA SER A 2 39.61 -7.48 -12.06
C SER A 2 39.80 -6.49 -10.89
N PHE A 3 39.25 -6.79 -9.71
CA PHE A 3 39.42 -5.98 -8.49
C PHE A 3 40.87 -5.84 -8.02
N PRO A 4 41.75 -6.86 -8.15
CA PRO A 4 43.17 -6.73 -7.79
C PRO A 4 44.05 -6.35 -8.99
N ASP A 5 43.50 -5.85 -10.10
CA ASP A 5 44.29 -5.47 -11.28
C ASP A 5 45.34 -4.40 -10.91
N PRO A 6 46.59 -4.47 -11.41
CA PRO A 6 47.61 -3.47 -11.09
C PRO A 6 47.23 -2.04 -11.52
N ASN A 7 46.40 -1.88 -12.55
CA ASN A 7 45.97 -0.59 -13.05
C ASN A 7 44.74 -0.06 -12.28
N PRO A 8 44.84 1.08 -11.57
CA PRO A 8 43.72 1.64 -10.81
C PRO A 8 42.51 1.98 -11.66
N ARG A 9 42.68 2.27 -12.96
CA ARG A 9 41.56 2.53 -13.86
C ARG A 9 40.77 1.26 -14.18
N VAL A 10 41.44 0.11 -14.25
CA VAL A 10 40.79 -1.19 -14.46
C VAL A 10 40.04 -1.59 -13.19
N ARG A 11 40.64 -1.39 -12.01
CA ARG A 11 39.95 -1.59 -10.73
C ARG A 11 38.70 -0.71 -10.62
N TRP A 12 38.83 0.58 -10.95
CA TRP A 12 37.70 1.51 -10.96
C TRP A 12 36.59 1.06 -11.92
N ALA A 13 36.92 0.65 -13.14
CA ALA A 13 35.94 0.16 -14.12
C ALA A 13 35.25 -1.13 -13.66
N ALA A 14 35.97 -2.03 -12.98
CA ALA A 14 35.39 -3.24 -12.41
C ALA A 14 34.39 -2.92 -11.30
N ILE A 15 34.71 -1.96 -10.43
CA ILE A 15 33.80 -1.47 -9.40
C ILE A 15 32.57 -0.82 -10.04
N ASN A 16 32.75 -0.01 -11.09
CA ASN A 16 31.65 0.61 -11.82
C ASN A 16 30.69 -0.43 -12.40
N ALA A 17 31.24 -1.46 -13.05
CA ALA A 17 30.44 -2.54 -13.61
C ALA A 17 29.63 -3.26 -12.52
N ILE A 18 30.23 -3.55 -11.36
CA ILE A 18 29.52 -4.16 -10.24
C ILE A 18 28.45 -3.23 -9.67
N GLY A 19 28.73 -1.94 -9.51
CA GLY A 19 27.77 -0.95 -9.05
C GLY A 19 26.54 -0.88 -9.96
N GLN A 20 26.74 -0.83 -11.28
CA GLN A 20 25.64 -0.80 -12.25
C GLN A 20 24.84 -2.11 -12.25
N LEU A 21 25.53 -3.26 -12.30
CA LEU A 21 24.87 -4.56 -12.26
C LEU A 21 24.05 -4.78 -10.98
N SER A 22 24.42 -4.13 -9.88
CA SER A 22 23.67 -4.20 -8.63
C SER A 22 22.31 -3.49 -8.71
N THR A 23 22.21 -2.46 -9.55
CA THR A 23 20.94 -1.79 -9.86
C THR A 23 20.17 -2.59 -10.90
N ASP A 24 20.80 -2.92 -12.04
CA ASP A 24 20.12 -3.55 -13.19
C ASP A 24 19.61 -4.97 -12.91
N LEU A 25 20.31 -5.72 -12.05
CA LEU A 25 20.00 -7.12 -11.72
C LEU A 25 19.49 -7.29 -10.28
N GLY A 26 19.14 -6.20 -9.61
CA GLY A 26 18.57 -6.24 -8.27
C GLY A 26 17.12 -6.74 -8.27
N PRO A 27 16.68 -7.48 -7.23
CA PRO A 27 17.43 -7.95 -6.05
C PRO A 27 18.17 -9.29 -6.28
N ASP A 28 18.02 -9.90 -7.46
CA ASP A 28 18.53 -11.23 -7.79
C ASP A 28 20.05 -11.38 -7.58
N LEU A 29 20.80 -10.33 -7.92
CA LEU A 29 22.24 -10.27 -7.73
C LEU A 29 22.61 -10.22 -6.24
N GLN A 30 21.85 -9.48 -5.44
CA GLN A 30 22.04 -9.34 -4.00
C GLN A 30 21.82 -10.69 -3.32
N ASP A 31 20.69 -11.34 -3.60
CA ASP A 31 20.32 -12.63 -3.02
C ASP A 31 21.35 -13.73 -3.32
N LYS A 32 21.86 -13.77 -4.56
CA LYS A 32 22.71 -14.88 -5.01
C LYS A 32 24.20 -14.63 -4.79
N TYR A 33 24.66 -13.37 -4.86
CA TYR A 33 26.10 -13.06 -4.97
C TYR A 33 26.65 -12.09 -3.92
N HIS A 34 25.88 -11.72 -2.88
CA HIS A 34 26.36 -10.88 -1.78
C HIS A 34 27.69 -11.34 -1.15
N HIS A 35 27.87 -12.65 -1.01
CA HIS A 35 29.07 -13.26 -0.44
C HIS A 35 30.34 -13.06 -1.29
N LEU A 36 30.22 -12.69 -2.56
CA LEU A 36 31.35 -12.34 -3.43
C LEU A 36 31.51 -10.82 -3.55
N VAL A 37 30.39 -10.11 -3.74
CA VAL A 37 30.40 -8.69 -4.08
C VAL A 37 30.77 -7.82 -2.88
N LEU A 38 30.11 -7.99 -1.73
CA LEU A 38 30.35 -7.15 -0.56
C LEU A 38 31.80 -7.27 -0.04
N PRO A 39 32.41 -8.47 0.08
CA PRO A 39 33.82 -8.58 0.44
C PRO A 39 34.77 -7.96 -0.60
N ALA A 40 34.45 -8.04 -1.89
CA ALA A 40 35.28 -7.45 -2.95
C ALA A 40 35.26 -5.92 -2.92
N LEU A 41 34.07 -5.32 -2.76
CA LEU A 41 33.91 -3.88 -2.56
C LEU A 41 34.59 -3.41 -1.27
N ALA A 42 34.42 -4.17 -0.18
CA ALA A 42 35.11 -3.93 1.07
C ALA A 42 36.63 -3.96 0.92
N GLY A 43 37.18 -4.91 0.15
CA GLY A 43 38.61 -4.96 -0.16
C GLY A 43 39.08 -3.75 -0.99
N ALA A 44 38.29 -3.31 -1.97
CA ALA A 44 38.60 -2.14 -2.80
C ALA A 44 38.62 -0.82 -1.99
N MET A 45 37.85 -0.73 -0.90
CA MET A 45 37.92 0.40 0.03
C MET A 45 39.28 0.53 0.74
N ASP A 46 40.10 -0.53 0.80
CA ASP A 46 41.46 -0.48 1.39
C ASP A 46 42.54 0.05 0.41
N ASP A 47 42.17 0.49 -0.80
CA ASP A 47 43.11 1.05 -1.78
C ASP A 47 43.54 2.49 -1.41
N PHE A 48 44.19 2.67 -0.26
CA PHE A 48 44.60 3.97 0.30
C PHE A 48 45.53 4.78 -0.62
N GLN A 49 46.16 4.13 -1.60
CA GLN A 49 47.00 4.81 -2.59
C GLN A 49 46.17 5.47 -3.70
N ASN A 50 44.92 5.05 -3.89
CA ASN A 50 44.06 5.51 -4.98
C ASN A 50 42.68 5.96 -4.46
N PRO A 51 42.57 7.20 -3.94
CA PRO A 51 41.33 7.73 -3.37
C PRO A 51 40.10 7.64 -4.31
N ARG A 52 40.31 7.72 -5.62
CA ARG A 52 39.24 7.55 -6.62
C ARG A 52 38.66 6.14 -6.62
N VAL A 53 39.49 5.12 -6.42
CA VAL A 53 39.05 3.72 -6.32
C VAL A 53 38.29 3.53 -5.02
N GLN A 54 38.79 4.09 -3.90
CA GLN A 54 38.11 3.99 -2.59
C GLN A 54 36.72 4.64 -2.62
N ALA A 55 36.62 5.88 -3.14
CA ALA A 55 35.35 6.60 -3.22
C ALA A 55 34.35 5.85 -4.11
N HIS A 56 34.80 5.31 -5.25
CA HIS A 56 33.94 4.54 -6.14
C HIS A 56 33.51 3.21 -5.53
N ALA A 57 34.39 2.55 -4.78
CA ALA A 57 34.05 1.33 -4.04
C ALA A 57 32.95 1.60 -3.02
N ALA A 58 33.04 2.70 -2.27
CA ALA A 58 31.98 3.12 -1.36
C ALA A 58 30.67 3.43 -2.12
N SER A 59 30.74 4.15 -3.24
CA SER A 59 29.55 4.40 -4.07
C SER A 59 28.89 3.11 -4.57
N ALA A 60 29.67 2.12 -4.99
CA ALA A 60 29.12 0.83 -5.42
C ALA A 60 28.54 0.00 -4.26
N VAL A 61 28.96 0.25 -3.00
CA VAL A 61 28.27 -0.32 -1.82
C VAL A 61 26.85 0.21 -1.74
N LEU A 62 26.61 1.51 -1.96
CA LEU A 62 25.25 2.07 -2.00
C LEU A 62 24.38 1.33 -3.02
N ASN A 63 24.81 1.24 -4.28
CA ASN A 63 24.01 0.59 -5.33
C ASN A 63 23.70 -0.88 -4.97
N PHE A 64 24.62 -1.55 -4.29
CA PHE A 64 24.40 -2.91 -3.84
C PHE A 64 23.38 -2.97 -2.70
N THR A 65 23.51 -2.09 -1.70
CA THR A 65 22.69 -2.14 -0.49
C THR A 65 21.27 -1.64 -0.68
N GLU A 66 20.99 -0.75 -1.63
CA GLU A 66 19.62 -0.25 -1.91
C GLU A 66 18.60 -1.38 -2.14
N ASN A 67 19.00 -2.46 -2.82
CA ASN A 67 18.14 -3.62 -3.07
C ASN A 67 18.38 -4.80 -2.11
N CYS A 68 19.03 -4.57 -0.96
CA CYS A 68 19.29 -5.62 0.04
C CYS A 68 18.23 -5.64 1.15
N THR A 69 17.88 -6.85 1.60
CA THR A 69 17.17 -7.02 2.87
C THR A 69 18.13 -6.98 4.07
N PRO A 70 17.65 -6.68 5.30
CA PRO A 70 18.48 -6.70 6.50
C PRO A 70 19.22 -8.04 6.71
N ASP A 71 18.58 -9.16 6.39
CA ASP A 71 19.16 -10.51 6.58
C ASP A 71 20.40 -10.76 5.72
N ILE A 72 20.43 -10.20 4.49
CA ILE A 72 21.60 -10.27 3.61
C ILE A 72 22.76 -9.46 4.18
N LEU A 73 22.49 -8.29 4.77
CA LEU A 73 23.51 -7.35 5.20
C LEU A 73 24.11 -7.68 6.57
N VAL A 74 23.32 -8.20 7.51
CA VAL A 74 23.74 -8.48 8.90
C VAL A 74 25.13 -9.15 9.03
N PRO A 75 25.47 -10.18 8.24
CA PRO A 75 26.79 -10.83 8.33
C PRO A 75 27.98 -9.93 7.96
N TYR A 76 27.75 -8.84 7.22
CA TYR A 76 28.77 -7.97 6.65
C TYR A 76 28.85 -6.60 7.34
N LEU A 77 27.83 -6.20 8.11
CA LEU A 77 27.72 -4.88 8.71
C LEU A 77 28.96 -4.48 9.53
N ASP A 78 29.48 -5.37 10.38
CA ASP A 78 30.67 -5.09 11.19
C ASP A 78 31.88 -4.68 10.34
N GLY A 79 32.11 -5.40 9.24
CA GLY A 79 33.23 -5.14 8.33
C GLY A 79 33.02 -3.88 7.49
N ILE A 80 31.82 -3.71 6.93
CA ILE A 80 31.49 -2.57 6.06
C ILE A 80 31.49 -1.27 6.87
N VAL A 81 30.77 -1.21 7.98
CA VAL A 81 30.67 0.00 8.81
C VAL A 81 32.04 0.41 9.34
N SER A 82 32.86 -0.55 9.80
CA SER A 82 34.23 -0.26 10.25
C SER A 82 35.08 0.38 9.15
N LYS A 83 34.98 -0.12 7.90
CA LYS A 83 35.70 0.46 6.76
C LYS A 83 35.19 1.85 6.40
N LEU A 84 33.88 2.04 6.37
CA LEU A 84 33.28 3.35 6.08
C LEU A 84 33.68 4.39 7.13
N LEU A 85 33.74 4.03 8.41
CA LEU A 85 34.24 4.91 9.49
C LEU A 85 35.71 5.32 9.30
N VAL A 86 36.56 4.42 8.76
CA VAL A 86 37.95 4.75 8.41
C VAL A 86 37.98 5.72 7.23
N LEU A 87 37.15 5.50 6.20
CA LEU A 87 37.07 6.38 5.04
C LEU A 87 36.56 7.78 5.39
N LEU A 88 35.62 7.91 6.33
CA LEU A 88 35.13 9.21 6.85
C LEU A 88 36.24 10.05 7.50
N GLN A 89 37.29 9.41 8.01
CA GLN A 89 38.44 10.08 8.61
C GLN A 89 39.53 10.43 7.58
N SER A 90 39.30 10.16 6.29
CA SER A 90 40.21 10.52 5.20
C SER A 90 40.34 12.03 5.06
N GLY A 91 41.55 12.52 4.77
CA GLY A 91 41.78 13.92 4.39
C GLY A 91 41.34 14.26 2.96
N LYS A 92 40.63 13.37 2.27
CA LYS A 92 40.15 13.55 0.90
C LYS A 92 38.63 13.62 0.89
N GLN A 93 38.09 14.80 0.61
CA GLN A 93 36.65 15.07 0.58
C GLN A 93 35.87 14.04 -0.25
N MET A 94 36.32 13.70 -1.47
CA MET A 94 35.64 12.72 -2.32
C MET A 94 35.45 11.33 -1.68
N VAL A 95 36.40 10.92 -0.83
CA VAL A 95 36.34 9.62 -0.11
C VAL A 95 35.35 9.72 1.04
N GLN A 96 35.33 10.86 1.74
CA GLN A 96 34.36 11.12 2.81
C GLN A 96 32.93 11.17 2.25
N GLU A 97 32.72 11.86 1.13
CA GLU A 97 31.41 11.94 0.46
C GLU A 97 30.90 10.57 0.02
N GLY A 98 31.75 9.75 -0.61
CA GLY A 98 31.40 8.37 -0.96
C GLY A 98 31.08 7.52 0.28
N ALA A 99 31.86 7.68 1.36
CA ALA A 99 31.63 6.96 2.61
C ALA A 99 30.32 7.37 3.32
N LEU A 100 29.97 8.66 3.31
CA LEU A 100 28.71 9.15 3.88
C LEU A 100 27.50 8.55 3.17
N THR A 101 27.50 8.59 1.84
CA THR A 101 26.42 8.07 1.02
C THR A 101 26.29 6.55 1.17
N ALA A 102 27.39 5.80 1.17
CA ALA A 102 27.38 4.36 1.43
C ALA A 102 26.88 4.02 2.84
N LEU A 103 27.31 4.78 3.85
CA LEU A 103 26.90 4.58 5.23
C LEU A 103 25.41 4.87 5.42
N ALA A 104 24.89 5.89 4.74
CA ALA A 104 23.47 6.21 4.73
C ALA A 104 22.63 5.07 4.16
N SER A 105 23.01 4.53 2.99
CA SER A 105 22.34 3.39 2.37
C SER A 105 22.45 2.12 3.21
N VAL A 106 23.62 1.81 3.79
CA VAL A 106 23.78 0.67 4.70
C VAL A 106 22.90 0.81 5.94
N ALA A 107 22.76 2.01 6.51
CA ALA A 107 21.90 2.25 7.64
C ALA A 107 20.42 2.03 7.27
N ASP A 108 19.98 2.61 6.16
CA ASP A 108 18.61 2.47 5.66
C ASP A 108 18.27 0.99 5.38
N SER A 109 19.08 0.27 4.62
CA SER A 109 18.80 -1.13 4.28
C SER A 109 18.94 -2.11 5.46
N SER A 110 19.64 -1.73 6.54
CA SER A 110 19.78 -2.59 7.73
C SER A 110 18.85 -2.24 8.88
N GLN A 111 18.15 -1.10 8.81
CA GLN A 111 17.09 -0.70 9.74
C GLN A 111 17.56 -0.83 11.21
N GLU A 112 16.75 -1.43 12.08
CA GLU A 112 17.04 -1.59 13.51
C GLU A 112 18.37 -2.30 13.81
N LYS A 113 18.89 -3.13 12.88
CA LYS A 113 20.18 -3.80 13.05
C LYS A 113 21.33 -2.80 13.10
N PHE A 114 21.14 -1.58 12.57
CA PHE A 114 22.13 -0.51 12.60
C PHE A 114 22.34 0.09 14.00
N GLN A 115 21.42 -0.12 14.95
CA GLN A 115 21.52 0.43 16.32
C GLN A 115 22.85 0.12 17.00
N LYS A 116 23.46 -1.05 16.72
CA LYS A 116 24.77 -1.45 17.24
C LYS A 116 25.90 -0.45 16.93
N TYR A 117 25.80 0.24 15.79
CA TYR A 117 26.86 1.11 15.28
C TYR A 117 26.63 2.59 15.57
N TYR A 118 25.41 2.96 15.96
CA TYR A 118 24.98 4.34 16.12
C TYR A 118 25.94 5.18 16.96
N ASP A 119 26.28 4.71 18.16
CA ASP A 119 27.11 5.46 19.12
C ASP A 119 28.54 5.69 18.60
N ALA A 120 29.02 4.83 17.69
CA ALA A 120 30.31 5.00 17.03
C ALA A 120 30.22 5.94 15.81
N VAL A 121 29.08 5.97 15.12
CA VAL A 121 28.87 6.69 13.85
C VAL A 121 28.48 8.14 14.07
N ILE A 122 27.45 8.40 14.90
CA ILE A 122 26.82 9.72 15.01
C ILE A 122 27.78 10.85 15.39
N PRO A 123 28.83 10.66 16.24
CA PRO A 123 29.75 11.75 16.58
C PRO A 123 30.54 12.26 15.38
N TYR A 124 30.93 11.38 14.46
CA TYR A 124 31.66 11.77 13.24
C TYR A 124 30.77 12.57 12.30
N LEU A 125 29.53 12.11 12.11
CA LEU A 125 28.58 12.80 11.23
C LEU A 125 28.28 14.21 11.74
N LYS A 126 28.03 14.35 13.04
CA LYS A 126 27.81 15.67 13.67
C LYS A 126 29.04 16.57 13.58
N ALA A 127 30.24 16.01 13.75
CA ALA A 127 31.46 16.78 13.60
C ALA A 127 31.62 17.33 12.17
N ILE A 128 31.26 16.55 11.14
CA ILE A 128 31.25 17.03 9.76
C ILE A 128 30.20 18.13 9.60
N LEU A 129 28.96 17.88 10.04
CA LEU A 129 27.85 18.83 9.92
C LEU A 129 28.17 20.20 10.55
N LEU A 130 28.83 20.21 11.72
CA LEU A 130 29.15 21.43 12.46
C LEU A 130 30.36 22.20 11.92
N ASN A 131 31.34 21.50 11.31
CA ASN A 131 32.62 22.11 10.94
C ASN A 131 32.76 22.36 9.43
N ALA A 132 31.98 21.70 8.57
CA ALA A 132 32.05 21.82 7.12
C ALA A 132 31.34 23.09 6.59
N ASN A 133 31.72 24.27 7.10
CA ASN A 133 31.06 25.54 6.79
C ASN A 133 31.64 26.28 5.57
N ASP A 134 32.80 25.86 5.07
CA ASP A 134 33.43 26.47 3.90
C ASP A 134 32.69 26.13 2.61
N LYS A 135 32.71 27.03 1.61
CA LYS A 135 32.03 26.82 0.31
C LYS A 135 32.45 25.52 -0.39
N SER A 136 33.71 25.11 -0.28
CA SER A 136 34.20 23.85 -0.86
C SER A 136 33.58 22.60 -0.24
N ASN A 137 33.09 22.69 1.00
CA ASN A 137 32.59 21.57 1.79
C ASN A 137 31.05 21.50 1.84
N ARG A 138 30.34 22.32 1.05
CA ARG A 138 28.85 22.34 1.01
C ARG A 138 28.26 20.96 0.72
N MET A 139 28.77 20.28 -0.30
CA MET A 139 28.31 18.93 -0.67
C MET A 139 28.58 17.91 0.44
N LEU A 140 29.78 17.97 1.05
CA LEU A 140 30.13 17.12 2.17
C LEU A 140 29.16 17.31 3.36
N ARG A 141 28.83 18.58 3.68
CA ARG A 141 27.85 18.92 4.72
C ARG A 141 26.46 18.42 4.38
N ALA A 142 26.01 18.59 3.14
CA ALA A 142 24.71 18.12 2.65
C ALA A 142 24.58 16.59 2.75
N LYS A 143 25.60 15.83 2.31
CA LYS A 143 25.63 14.37 2.46
C LYS A 143 25.72 13.91 3.91
N ALA A 144 26.40 14.67 4.78
CA ALA A 144 26.45 14.36 6.21
C ALA A 144 25.08 14.52 6.87
N MET A 145 24.35 15.59 6.51
CA MET A 145 22.99 15.83 6.96
C MET A 145 22.04 14.71 6.53
N GLU A 146 22.08 14.31 5.26
CA GLU A 146 21.31 13.17 4.77
C GLU A 146 21.64 11.89 5.53
N CYS A 147 22.93 11.57 5.67
CA CYS A 147 23.38 10.39 6.40
C CYS A 147 22.89 10.37 7.84
N ILE A 148 22.94 11.52 8.54
CA ILE A 148 22.38 11.65 9.89
C ILE A 148 20.89 11.35 9.92
N SER A 149 20.12 11.89 8.98
CA SER A 149 18.67 11.70 8.94
C SER A 149 18.29 10.24 8.67
N LEU A 150 18.98 9.54 7.76
CA LEU A 150 18.77 8.12 7.45
C LEU A 150 19.21 7.22 8.60
N VAL A 151 20.36 7.48 9.21
CA VAL A 151 20.80 6.79 10.42
C VAL A 151 19.79 6.98 11.56
N GLY A 152 19.25 8.19 11.73
CA GLY A 152 18.21 8.49 12.71
C GLY A 152 16.93 7.68 12.49
N MET A 153 16.48 7.56 11.24
CA MET A 153 15.33 6.70 10.90
C MET A 153 15.60 5.23 11.21
N ALA A 154 16.75 4.71 10.78
CA ALA A 154 17.10 3.30 10.97
C ALA A 154 17.17 2.87 12.45
N VAL A 155 17.65 3.75 13.33
CA VAL A 155 17.76 3.44 14.77
C VAL A 155 16.50 3.75 15.57
N GLY A 156 15.59 4.54 15.01
CA GLY A 156 14.34 4.95 15.61
C GLY A 156 14.45 6.13 16.59
N LYS A 157 13.27 6.72 16.86
CA LYS A 157 13.08 7.94 17.67
C LYS A 157 13.83 7.92 19.00
N GLU A 158 13.66 6.85 19.78
CA GLU A 158 14.16 6.79 21.16
C GLU A 158 15.69 6.92 21.24
N LYS A 159 16.41 6.29 20.29
CA LYS A 159 17.87 6.35 20.24
C LYS A 159 18.36 7.69 19.68
N PHE A 160 17.65 8.24 18.69
CA PHE A 160 18.06 9.42 17.95
C PHE A 160 17.68 10.77 18.62
N ARG A 161 16.70 10.77 19.54
CA ARG A 161 16.04 11.97 20.07
C ARG A 161 16.94 13.12 20.51
N ASP A 162 17.99 12.83 21.28
CA ASP A 162 18.86 13.87 21.85
C ASP A 162 19.84 14.46 20.83
N ASP A 163 20.29 13.65 19.88
CA ASP A 163 21.12 14.11 18.76
C ASP A 163 20.27 14.83 17.72
N ALA A 164 19.02 14.41 17.51
CA ALA A 164 18.08 15.08 16.61
C ALA A 164 17.91 16.56 16.95
N LYS A 165 17.79 16.91 18.24
CA LYS A 165 17.68 18.31 18.69
C LYS A 165 18.87 19.15 18.22
N GLN A 166 20.08 18.63 18.42
CA GLN A 166 21.30 19.33 18.01
C GLN A 166 21.39 19.46 16.49
N VAL A 167 20.96 18.44 15.75
CA VAL A 167 20.92 18.47 14.28
C VAL A 167 19.92 19.53 13.81
N MET A 168 18.71 19.55 14.38
CA MET A 168 17.67 20.52 14.04
C MET A 168 18.10 21.97 14.33
N ASP A 169 18.79 22.22 15.45
CA ASP A 169 19.35 23.55 15.77
C ASP A 169 20.33 24.02 14.69
N VAL A 170 21.17 23.11 14.18
CA VAL A 170 22.08 23.41 13.07
C VAL A 170 21.31 23.71 11.78
N LEU A 171 20.32 22.90 11.42
CA LEU A 171 19.50 23.14 10.23
C LEU A 171 18.79 24.49 10.27
N MET A 172 18.20 24.84 11.42
CA MET A 172 17.58 26.14 11.61
C MET A 172 18.58 27.29 11.42
N SER A 173 19.80 27.15 11.96
CA SER A 173 20.85 28.17 11.78
C SER A 173 21.28 28.32 10.32
N LEU A 174 21.40 27.21 9.58
CA LEU A 174 21.75 27.21 8.16
C LEU A 174 20.67 27.89 7.33
N GLN A 175 19.41 27.58 7.61
CA GLN A 175 18.28 28.16 6.89
C GLN A 175 18.15 29.68 7.15
N GLN A 176 18.41 30.14 8.37
CA GLN A 176 18.43 31.58 8.71
C GLN A 176 19.59 32.33 8.04
N SER A 177 20.70 31.64 7.75
CA SER A 177 21.88 32.25 7.15
C SER A 177 21.71 32.63 5.67
N GLN A 178 20.55 32.34 5.06
CA GLN A 178 20.24 32.51 3.63
C GLN A 178 21.34 31.91 2.74
N LEU A 179 21.18 30.63 2.42
CA LEU A 179 22.06 29.93 1.49
C LEU A 179 22.05 30.61 0.10
N ASP A 180 23.20 30.58 -0.57
CA ASP A 180 23.28 31.03 -1.98
C ASP A 180 22.32 30.17 -2.82
N SER A 181 21.75 30.73 -3.90
CA SER A 181 20.78 30.02 -4.75
C SER A 181 21.33 28.77 -5.45
N ASP A 182 22.65 28.67 -5.56
CA ASP A 182 23.39 27.52 -6.12
C ASP A 182 23.90 26.54 -5.06
N ASP A 183 23.55 26.73 -3.78
CA ASP A 183 24.00 25.86 -2.69
C ASP A 183 23.17 24.55 -2.65
N PRO A 184 23.78 23.37 -2.90
CA PRO A 184 23.06 22.09 -2.87
C PRO A 184 22.53 21.74 -1.48
N THR A 185 22.97 22.41 -0.41
CA THR A 185 22.49 22.17 0.95
C THR A 185 20.97 22.39 1.07
N ALA A 186 20.37 23.26 0.25
CA ALA A 186 18.94 23.57 0.33
C ALA A 186 18.05 22.35 0.02
N SER A 187 18.31 21.64 -1.07
CA SER A 187 17.52 20.46 -1.47
C SER A 187 17.67 19.31 -0.48
N TYR A 188 18.90 19.03 -0.03
CA TYR A 188 19.17 18.02 0.99
C TYR A 188 18.51 18.35 2.33
N MET A 189 18.42 19.63 2.69
CA MET A 189 17.79 20.08 3.92
C MET A 189 16.27 19.86 3.89
N LEU A 190 15.61 20.08 2.75
CA LEU A 190 14.18 19.78 2.61
C LEU A 190 13.90 18.28 2.84
N GLN A 191 14.68 17.40 2.22
CA GLN A 191 14.54 15.95 2.40
C GLN A 191 14.89 15.51 3.84
N ALA A 192 15.93 16.11 4.43
CA ALA A 192 16.31 15.84 5.81
C ALA A 192 15.18 16.23 6.78
N TRP A 193 14.51 17.36 6.57
CA TRP A 193 13.37 17.77 7.39
C TRP A 193 12.23 16.75 7.37
N ALA A 194 11.91 16.16 6.21
CA ALA A 194 10.92 15.09 6.11
C ALA A 194 11.30 13.82 6.86
N ARG A 195 12.54 13.34 6.69
CA ARG A 195 13.06 12.17 7.41
C ARG A 195 13.08 12.42 8.93
N LEU A 196 13.43 13.63 9.36
CA LEU A 196 13.38 14.03 10.77
C LEU A 196 11.95 14.07 11.30
N CYS A 197 11.00 14.59 10.52
CA CYS A 197 9.58 14.59 10.88
C CYS A 197 9.06 13.17 11.07
N LYS A 198 9.29 12.28 10.10
CA LYS A 198 8.93 10.86 10.17
C LYS A 198 9.55 10.15 11.38
N CYS A 199 10.83 10.40 11.65
CA CYS A 199 11.52 9.81 12.80
C CYS A 199 10.95 10.30 14.15
N LEU A 200 10.68 11.60 14.29
CA LEU A 200 10.32 12.22 15.57
C LEU A 200 8.81 12.23 15.84
N GLY A 201 7.98 12.18 14.79
CA GLY A 201 6.53 12.35 14.84
C GLY A 201 6.16 13.63 15.58
N GLN A 202 5.30 13.52 16.59
CA GLN A 202 4.81 14.67 17.39
C GLN A 202 5.92 15.52 18.05
N ASP A 203 7.13 14.98 18.27
CA ASP A 203 8.25 15.74 18.83
C ASP A 203 8.81 16.79 17.84
N PHE A 204 8.41 16.71 16.56
CA PHE A 204 8.77 17.64 15.50
C PHE A 204 7.95 18.95 15.51
N LEU A 205 6.79 18.96 16.18
CA LEU A 205 5.88 20.11 16.18
C LEU A 205 6.52 21.47 16.55
N PRO A 206 7.46 21.57 17.52
CA PRO A 206 8.11 22.84 17.85
C PRO A 206 8.87 23.48 16.68
N TYR A 207 9.26 22.69 15.67
CA TYR A 207 10.08 23.14 14.54
C TYR A 207 9.24 23.59 13.34
N MET A 208 7.93 23.29 13.33
CA MET A 208 7.02 23.58 12.21
C MET A 208 7.00 25.06 11.82
N GLY A 209 7.13 25.97 12.79
CA GLY A 209 7.19 27.41 12.51
C GLY A 209 8.38 27.85 11.66
N PHE A 210 9.45 27.05 11.60
CA PHE A 210 10.63 27.30 10.76
C PHE A 210 10.56 26.57 9.42
N VAL A 211 9.96 25.37 9.41
CA VAL A 211 9.98 24.48 8.25
C VAL A 211 8.83 24.79 7.26
N MET A 212 7.66 25.15 7.77
CA MET A 212 6.48 25.38 6.92
C MET A 212 6.58 26.62 6.00
N PRO A 213 7.06 27.79 6.45
CA PRO A 213 7.09 28.98 5.59
C PRO A 213 7.86 28.83 4.27
N PRO A 214 9.13 28.34 4.23
CA PRO A 214 9.82 28.15 2.96
C PRO A 214 9.18 27.07 2.12
N LEU A 215 8.65 26.02 2.74
CA LEU A 215 8.00 24.93 2.02
C LEU A 215 6.75 25.39 1.28
N LEU A 216 5.92 26.20 1.93
CA LEU A 216 4.75 26.83 1.32
C LEU A 216 5.14 27.81 0.22
N GLN A 217 6.28 28.51 0.34
CA GLN A 217 6.80 29.36 -0.72
C GLN A 217 7.18 28.55 -1.96
N SER A 218 7.92 27.44 -1.79
CA SER A 218 8.29 26.54 -2.90
C SER A 218 7.05 25.91 -3.55
N ALA A 219 6.07 25.46 -2.75
CA ALA A 219 4.80 24.93 -3.25
C ALA A 219 3.96 25.98 -4.01
N GLN A 220 4.21 27.28 -3.81
CA GLN A 220 3.54 28.39 -4.49
C GLN A 220 4.33 28.97 -5.66
N LEU A 221 5.50 28.41 -6.01
CA LEU A 221 6.24 28.81 -7.19
C LEU A 221 5.37 28.75 -8.44
N LYS A 222 5.47 29.79 -9.26
CA LYS A 222 4.77 29.88 -10.54
C LYS A 222 5.61 29.20 -11.61
N PRO A 223 4.99 28.47 -12.54
CA PRO A 223 5.71 27.92 -13.68
C PRO A 223 6.33 29.08 -14.47
N ASP A 224 7.60 28.93 -14.82
CA ASP A 224 8.27 29.86 -15.74
C ASP A 224 8.01 29.37 -17.16
N VAL A 225 7.05 30.05 -17.82
CA VAL A 225 6.55 29.68 -19.14
C VAL A 225 6.92 30.75 -20.14
N SER A 226 7.58 30.33 -21.20
CA SER A 226 7.99 31.16 -22.33
C SER A 226 7.27 30.68 -23.59
N ILE A 227 6.70 31.60 -24.36
CA ILE A 227 5.95 31.26 -25.58
C ILE A 227 6.63 31.95 -26.75
N THR A 228 7.12 31.16 -27.70
CA THR A 228 7.73 31.61 -28.95
C THR A 228 6.92 31.09 -30.15
N SER A 229 7.16 31.67 -31.32
CA SER A 229 6.56 31.15 -32.57
C SER A 229 7.34 29.91 -33.00
N ALA A 230 6.63 28.87 -33.46
CA ALA A 230 7.27 27.65 -33.95
C ALA A 230 8.18 27.92 -35.18
N ASP A 231 7.91 28.99 -35.92
CA ASP A 231 8.64 29.42 -37.13
C ASP A 231 9.76 30.45 -36.85
N SER A 232 9.99 30.84 -35.58
CA SER A 232 11.05 31.79 -35.25
C SER A 232 12.38 31.07 -34.96
N ASP A 233 13.49 31.61 -35.48
CA ASP A 233 14.88 31.20 -35.15
C ASP A 233 15.27 31.51 -33.68
N ALA A 234 14.31 31.88 -32.84
CA ALA A 234 14.50 31.99 -31.39
C ALA A 234 14.52 30.57 -30.81
N GLU A 235 15.65 29.90 -30.98
CA GLU A 235 15.94 28.62 -30.36
C GLU A 235 15.94 28.81 -28.84
N PHE A 236 15.10 28.01 -28.16
CA PHE A 236 15.40 27.65 -26.78
C PHE A 236 16.78 27.00 -26.82
N ASP A 237 17.64 27.34 -25.86
CA ASP A 237 18.98 26.76 -25.79
C ASP A 237 18.81 25.25 -25.62
N GLU A 238 19.03 24.46 -26.69
CA GLU A 238 18.85 23.00 -26.69
C GLU A 238 19.82 22.32 -25.71
N ASP A 239 20.87 23.04 -25.27
CA ASP A 239 21.82 22.60 -24.25
C ASP A 239 21.39 22.96 -22.80
N ASP A 240 20.28 23.69 -22.60
CA ASP A 240 19.72 23.94 -21.27
C ASP A 240 18.74 22.83 -20.88
N ASP A 241 19.28 21.76 -20.28
CA ASP A 241 18.52 20.62 -19.71
C ASP A 241 17.41 21.05 -18.73
N SER A 242 17.38 22.32 -18.28
CA SER A 242 16.36 22.84 -17.37
C SER A 242 15.10 23.37 -18.06
N ILE A 243 15.03 23.38 -19.40
CA ILE A 243 13.87 23.87 -20.16
C ILE A 243 13.36 22.80 -21.13
N GLU A 244 12.14 22.32 -20.90
CA GLU A 244 11.43 21.47 -21.85
C GLU A 244 10.54 22.28 -22.78
N THR A 245 10.49 21.89 -24.06
CA THR A 245 9.71 22.61 -25.08
C THR A 245 8.59 21.76 -25.66
N ILE A 246 7.37 22.29 -25.63
CA ILE A 246 6.18 21.65 -26.20
C ILE A 246 5.72 22.49 -27.39
N THR A 247 5.54 21.87 -28.55
CA THR A 247 5.01 22.56 -29.74
C THR A 247 3.50 22.31 -29.86
N LEU A 248 2.72 23.39 -29.84
CA LEU A 248 1.27 23.35 -29.97
C LEU A 248 0.84 24.25 -31.15
N GLY A 249 0.68 23.65 -32.33
CA GLY A 249 0.33 24.37 -33.55
C GLY A 249 1.46 25.30 -34.01
N ASP A 250 1.18 26.61 -34.07
CA ASP A 250 2.12 27.66 -34.49
C ASP A 250 2.98 28.23 -33.34
N LYS A 251 2.85 27.66 -32.14
CA LYS A 251 3.52 28.11 -30.92
C LYS A 251 4.41 27.02 -30.34
N ARG A 252 5.56 27.44 -29.81
CA ARG A 252 6.44 26.62 -28.99
C ARG A 252 6.43 27.18 -27.56
N ILE A 253 6.17 26.31 -26.59
CA ILE A 253 6.06 26.65 -25.17
C ILE A 253 7.27 26.06 -24.46
N GLY A 254 8.17 26.89 -23.94
CA GLY A 254 9.29 26.47 -23.10
C GLY A 254 8.91 26.57 -21.63
N ILE A 255 9.11 25.48 -20.89
CA ILE A 255 8.78 25.35 -19.46
C ILE A 255 10.05 25.02 -18.70
N LYS A 256 10.37 25.82 -17.68
CA LYS A 256 11.53 25.53 -16.81
C LYS A 256 11.22 24.42 -15.81
N THR A 257 11.74 23.22 -16.04
CA THR A 257 11.46 21.99 -15.27
C THR A 257 12.00 22.05 -13.84
N SER A 258 13.19 22.58 -13.63
CA SER A 258 13.82 22.71 -12.29
C SER A 258 12.94 23.41 -11.23
N VAL A 259 12.15 24.42 -11.64
CA VAL A 259 11.21 25.12 -10.74
C VAL A 259 10.03 24.23 -10.36
N LEU A 260 9.62 23.37 -11.30
CA LEU A 260 8.50 22.44 -11.10
C LEU A 260 8.91 21.25 -10.24
N GLU A 261 10.14 20.75 -10.36
CA GLU A 261 10.69 19.73 -9.47
C GLU A 261 10.76 20.20 -8.01
N GLU A 262 11.20 21.45 -7.79
CA GLU A 262 11.21 22.05 -6.45
C GLU A 262 9.78 22.14 -5.89
N LYS A 263 8.83 22.57 -6.73
CA LYS A 263 7.41 22.66 -6.38
C LYS A 263 6.82 21.28 -6.05
N ALA A 264 7.10 20.27 -6.86
CA ALA A 264 6.65 18.89 -6.66
C ALA A 264 7.17 18.33 -5.34
N THR A 265 8.48 18.48 -5.11
CA THR A 265 9.14 18.11 -3.85
C THR A 265 8.45 18.80 -2.69
N ALA A 266 8.17 20.09 -2.79
CA ALA A 266 7.52 20.84 -1.72
C ALA A 266 6.10 20.34 -1.41
N CYS A 267 5.31 20.02 -2.45
CA CYS A 267 3.97 19.44 -2.28
C CYS A 267 4.02 18.07 -1.61
N ASN A 268 4.97 17.21 -2.02
CA ASN A 268 5.19 15.91 -1.40
C ASN A 268 5.54 16.03 0.09
N MET A 269 6.42 16.96 0.48
CA MET A 269 6.75 17.14 1.89
C MET A 269 5.57 17.67 2.71
N LEU A 270 4.71 18.52 2.14
CA LEU A 270 3.48 18.97 2.80
C LEU A 270 2.53 17.80 3.07
N CYS A 271 2.42 16.87 2.12
CA CYS A 271 1.67 15.61 2.29
C CYS A 271 2.28 14.77 3.42
N CYS A 272 3.59 14.50 3.37
CA CYS A 272 4.28 13.72 4.40
C CYS A 272 4.12 14.32 5.81
N TYR A 273 4.17 15.64 5.95
CA TYR A 273 3.95 16.26 7.26
C TYR A 273 2.53 16.10 7.77
N ALA A 274 1.53 16.12 6.89
CA ALA A 274 0.15 15.87 7.29
C ALA A 274 -0.03 14.43 7.81
N ASP A 275 0.48 13.44 7.07
CA ASP A 275 0.41 12.01 7.44
C ASP A 275 1.17 11.73 8.76
N GLU A 276 2.41 12.19 8.88
CA GLU A 276 3.27 11.86 10.03
C GLU A 276 2.84 12.62 11.31
N LEU A 277 2.37 13.87 11.19
CA LEU A 277 2.01 14.71 12.33
C LEU A 277 0.53 14.63 12.71
N LYS A 278 -0.35 14.09 11.86
CA LYS A 278 -1.76 13.81 12.16
C LYS A 278 -2.45 15.00 12.82
N GLU A 279 -3.00 14.83 14.03
CA GLU A 279 -3.67 15.90 14.77
C GLU A 279 -2.79 17.15 14.99
N GLY A 280 -1.47 16.97 15.10
CA GLY A 280 -0.51 18.04 15.29
C GLY A 280 -0.35 18.94 14.07
N PHE A 281 -0.72 18.47 12.88
CA PHE A 281 -0.69 19.26 11.64
C PHE A 281 -1.84 20.26 11.55
N PHE A 282 -2.87 20.13 12.40
CA PHE A 282 -4.08 20.94 12.37
C PHE A 282 -3.88 22.46 12.17
N PRO A 283 -2.92 23.14 12.84
CA PRO A 283 -2.74 24.58 12.68
C PRO A 283 -2.40 25.04 11.25
N TRP A 284 -1.93 24.13 10.40
CA TRP A 284 -1.46 24.43 9.04
C TRP A 284 -2.47 24.09 7.94
N ILE A 285 -3.52 23.32 8.27
CA ILE A 285 -4.44 22.75 7.29
C ILE A 285 -5.04 23.82 6.37
N ASP A 286 -5.52 24.94 6.90
CA ASP A 286 -6.15 25.99 6.07
C ASP A 286 -5.19 26.56 5.02
N GLN A 287 -3.93 26.80 5.41
CA GLN A 287 -2.92 27.38 4.51
C GLN A 287 -2.46 26.36 3.47
N VAL A 288 -2.30 25.10 3.87
CA VAL A 288 -1.87 24.01 3.00
C VAL A 288 -2.98 23.65 2.03
N ALA A 289 -4.23 23.50 2.49
CA ALA A 289 -5.39 23.25 1.63
C ALA A 289 -5.56 24.35 0.58
N SER A 290 -5.46 25.62 0.98
CA SER A 290 -5.53 26.77 0.06
C SER A 290 -4.40 26.77 -0.99
N THR A 291 -3.28 26.11 -0.69
CA THR A 291 -2.13 26.00 -1.59
C THR A 291 -2.26 24.80 -2.52
N LEU A 292 -2.60 23.62 -1.99
CA LEU A 292 -2.56 22.35 -2.72
C LEU A 292 -3.84 22.05 -3.53
N VAL A 293 -5.02 22.45 -3.07
CA VAL A 293 -6.28 22.17 -3.81
C VAL A 293 -6.26 22.75 -5.24
N PRO A 294 -5.76 23.98 -5.49
CA PRO A 294 -5.60 24.47 -6.87
C PRO A 294 -4.62 23.65 -7.72
N LEU A 295 -3.65 22.98 -7.08
CA LEU A 295 -2.60 22.23 -7.77
C LEU A 295 -3.06 20.87 -8.29
N LEU A 296 -4.23 20.38 -7.85
CA LEU A 296 -4.91 19.24 -8.48
C LEU A 296 -5.12 19.43 -9.99
N LYS A 297 -5.23 20.69 -10.44
CA LYS A 297 -5.45 21.09 -11.84
C LYS A 297 -4.19 21.73 -12.45
N PHE A 298 -3.00 21.41 -11.94
CA PHE A 298 -1.73 21.95 -12.42
C PHE A 298 -1.12 21.09 -13.54
N TYR A 299 -1.61 21.27 -14.77
CA TYR A 299 -1.22 20.46 -15.94
C TYR A 299 0.23 20.65 -16.45
N PHE A 300 1.06 21.44 -15.77
CA PHE A 300 2.45 21.64 -16.15
C PHE A 300 3.38 20.55 -15.60
N HIS A 301 2.95 19.79 -14.59
CA HIS A 301 3.77 18.76 -13.97
C HIS A 301 2.92 17.69 -13.29
N GLU A 302 3.19 16.43 -13.62
CA GLU A 302 2.46 15.25 -13.14
C GLU A 302 2.63 15.05 -11.63
N GLU A 303 3.88 15.04 -11.15
CA GLU A 303 4.17 14.85 -9.72
C GLU A 303 3.54 15.90 -8.81
N VAL A 304 3.33 17.13 -9.30
CA VAL A 304 2.60 18.16 -8.53
C VAL A 304 1.14 17.78 -8.34
N ARG A 305 0.49 17.22 -9.38
CA ARG A 305 -0.90 16.76 -9.32
C ARG A 305 -1.03 15.53 -8.43
N LYS A 306 -0.12 14.54 -8.58
CA LYS A 306 -0.06 13.33 -7.72
C LYS A 306 0.14 13.70 -6.24
N ALA A 307 1.09 14.59 -5.94
CA ALA A 307 1.33 15.09 -4.59
C ALA A 307 0.13 15.84 -4.00
N ALA A 308 -0.52 16.68 -4.81
CA ALA A 308 -1.72 17.40 -4.39
C ALA A 308 -2.88 16.44 -4.09
N ALA A 309 -3.12 15.44 -4.94
CA ALA A 309 -4.16 14.43 -4.73
C ALA A 309 -3.92 13.66 -3.43
N SER A 310 -2.69 13.16 -3.24
CA SER A 310 -2.30 12.40 -2.04
C SER A 310 -2.46 13.19 -0.74
N ALA A 311 -2.25 14.51 -0.77
CA ALA A 311 -2.41 15.35 0.41
C ALA A 311 -3.88 15.56 0.84
N MET A 312 -4.85 15.40 -0.06
CA MET A 312 -6.26 15.67 0.21
C MET A 312 -6.83 14.83 1.38
N PRO A 313 -6.72 13.48 1.38
CA PRO A 313 -7.18 12.67 2.50
C PRO A 313 -6.40 12.98 3.79
N GLU A 314 -5.10 13.24 3.72
CA GLU A 314 -4.28 13.53 4.90
C GLU A 314 -4.69 14.82 5.62
N LEU A 315 -5.09 15.84 4.88
CA LEU A 315 -5.64 17.08 5.44
C LEU A 315 -6.96 16.83 6.16
N LEU A 316 -7.86 16.03 5.57
CA LEU A 316 -9.14 15.66 6.20
C LEU A 316 -8.91 14.80 7.44
N SER A 317 -8.01 13.82 7.36
CA SER A 317 -7.64 12.92 8.46
C SER A 317 -7.06 13.72 9.63
N SER A 318 -6.08 14.58 9.36
CA SER A 318 -5.48 15.46 10.36
C SER A 318 -6.53 16.34 11.06
N ALA A 319 -7.48 16.89 10.30
CA ALA A 319 -8.58 17.67 10.85
C ALA A 319 -9.49 16.82 11.77
N LYS A 320 -9.90 15.64 11.31
CA LYS A 320 -10.75 14.72 12.06
C LYS A 320 -10.09 14.27 13.37
N TRP A 321 -8.83 13.87 13.31
CA TRP A 321 -8.06 13.43 14.48
C TRP A 321 -7.91 14.55 15.51
N ALA A 322 -7.63 15.78 15.06
CA ALA A 322 -7.56 16.93 15.96
C ALA A 322 -8.89 17.24 16.64
N ILE A 323 -10.02 17.10 15.92
CA ILE A 323 -11.36 17.28 16.49
C ILE A 323 -11.64 16.20 17.54
N GLU A 324 -11.43 14.92 17.20
CA GLU A 324 -11.71 13.78 18.09
C GLU A 324 -10.82 13.80 19.34
N LYS A 325 -9.57 14.27 19.23
CA LYS A 325 -8.63 14.43 20.37
C LYS A 325 -8.78 15.76 21.11
N GLY A 326 -9.68 16.65 20.71
CA GLY A 326 -9.89 17.95 21.34
C GLY A 326 -8.75 18.96 21.16
N GLN A 327 -7.95 18.81 20.10
CA GLN A 327 -6.80 19.67 19.74
C GLN A 327 -7.10 20.64 18.60
N SER A 328 -8.33 20.67 18.11
CA SER A 328 -8.82 21.46 16.97
C SER A 328 -9.01 22.96 17.24
N GLN A 329 -8.42 23.51 18.30
CA GLN A 329 -8.52 24.94 18.68
C GLN A 329 -9.98 25.45 18.75
N GLY A 330 -10.93 24.60 19.16
CA GLY A 330 -12.35 24.93 19.27
C GLY A 330 -13.17 24.73 17.99
N ARG A 331 -12.59 24.22 16.89
CA ARG A 331 -13.33 23.76 15.72
C ARG A 331 -13.95 22.38 15.96
N ASP A 332 -15.09 22.12 15.36
CA ASP A 332 -15.84 20.87 15.50
C ASP A 332 -16.09 20.19 14.14
N ALA A 333 -17.01 19.23 14.10
CA ALA A 333 -17.39 18.52 12.88
C ALA A 333 -17.84 19.45 11.73
N THR A 334 -18.30 20.67 12.00
CA THR A 334 -18.65 21.64 10.95
C THR A 334 -17.44 22.08 10.15
N TYR A 335 -16.26 22.14 10.76
CA TYR A 335 -15.01 22.42 10.06
C TYR A 335 -14.61 21.29 9.13
N LEU A 336 -14.70 20.04 9.61
CA LEU A 336 -14.43 18.87 8.77
C LEU A 336 -15.35 18.86 7.54
N LYS A 337 -16.63 19.18 7.73
CA LYS A 337 -17.56 19.34 6.61
C LYS A 337 -17.13 20.46 5.65
N GLN A 338 -16.80 21.65 6.15
CA GLN A 338 -16.35 22.76 5.29
C GLN A 338 -15.10 22.40 4.46
N LEU A 339 -14.15 21.68 5.07
CA LEU A 339 -12.95 21.23 4.39
C LEU A 339 -13.30 20.19 3.31
N SER A 340 -14.22 19.27 3.61
CA SER A 340 -14.74 18.28 2.64
C SER A 340 -15.47 18.96 1.47
N ASP A 341 -16.28 19.98 1.77
CA ASP A 341 -17.03 20.78 0.80
C ASP A 341 -16.10 21.60 -0.12
N TYR A 342 -14.85 21.83 0.29
CA TYR A 342 -13.81 22.47 -0.52
C TYR A 342 -12.99 21.47 -1.33
N ILE A 343 -12.54 20.38 -0.70
CA ILE A 343 -11.62 19.41 -1.30
C ILE A 343 -12.31 18.54 -2.35
N ILE A 344 -13.41 17.87 -1.99
CA ILE A 344 -14.01 16.81 -2.82
C ILE A 344 -14.47 17.34 -4.18
N PRO A 345 -15.19 18.48 -4.28
CA PRO A 345 -15.59 18.99 -5.59
C PRO A 345 -14.41 19.36 -6.50
N ASN A 346 -13.30 19.84 -5.92
CA ASN A 346 -12.11 20.17 -6.70
C ASN A 346 -11.35 18.92 -7.17
N LEU A 347 -11.33 17.87 -6.35
CA LEU A 347 -10.75 16.57 -6.72
C LEU A 347 -11.56 15.89 -7.82
N VAL A 348 -12.89 15.91 -7.72
CA VAL A 348 -13.78 15.39 -8.78
C VAL A 348 -13.61 16.18 -10.08
N GLU A 349 -13.54 17.51 -10.03
CA GLU A 349 -13.30 18.31 -11.23
C GLU A 349 -11.91 18.09 -11.84
N ALA A 350 -10.89 17.82 -11.01
CA ALA A 350 -9.55 17.48 -11.48
C ALA A 350 -9.56 16.13 -12.20
N LEU A 351 -10.16 15.10 -11.58
CA LEU A 351 -10.32 13.77 -12.15
C LEU A 351 -11.01 13.81 -13.52
N HIS A 352 -12.07 14.62 -13.66
CA HIS A 352 -12.79 14.78 -14.92
C HIS A 352 -11.93 15.24 -16.11
N LYS A 353 -10.86 15.98 -15.82
CA LYS A 353 -10.00 16.62 -16.82
C LYS A 353 -8.62 15.98 -16.89
N GLU A 354 -8.35 14.97 -16.06
CA GLU A 354 -7.04 14.33 -15.99
C GLU A 354 -6.83 13.44 -17.23
N PRO A 355 -5.80 13.71 -18.05
CA PRO A 355 -5.53 12.90 -19.24
C PRO A 355 -4.89 11.55 -18.92
N GLU A 356 -4.14 11.43 -17.84
CA GLU A 356 -3.31 10.27 -17.55
C GLU A 356 -4.03 9.25 -16.66
N VAL A 357 -4.08 7.99 -17.11
CA VAL A 357 -4.80 6.92 -16.42
C VAL A 357 -4.22 6.63 -15.03
N GLU A 358 -2.89 6.64 -14.91
CA GLU A 358 -2.18 6.46 -13.64
C GLU A 358 -2.58 7.52 -12.61
N ILE A 359 -2.65 8.79 -13.04
CA ILE A 359 -3.07 9.90 -12.16
C ILE A 359 -4.57 9.81 -11.86
N CYS A 360 -5.40 9.38 -12.81
CA CYS A 360 -6.83 9.12 -12.55
C CYS A 360 -7.01 8.07 -11.45
N ALA A 361 -6.25 6.97 -11.49
CA ALA A 361 -6.25 5.95 -10.45
C ALA A 361 -5.81 6.54 -9.10
N SER A 362 -4.70 7.30 -9.08
CA SER A 362 -4.21 7.99 -7.87
C SER A 362 -5.27 8.96 -7.28
N MET A 363 -5.95 9.72 -8.13
CA MET A 363 -7.02 10.65 -7.70
C MET A 363 -8.26 9.92 -7.20
N LEU A 364 -8.63 8.78 -7.78
CA LEU A 364 -9.72 7.93 -7.29
C LEU A 364 -9.37 7.31 -5.93
N GLY A 365 -8.13 6.85 -5.72
CA GLY A 365 -7.66 6.37 -4.43
C GLY A 365 -7.75 7.46 -3.35
N ALA A 366 -7.21 8.65 -3.65
CA ALA A 366 -7.34 9.82 -2.77
C ALA A 366 -8.81 10.19 -2.50
N LEU A 367 -9.68 10.09 -3.51
CA LEU A 367 -11.12 10.35 -3.37
C LEU A 367 -11.78 9.31 -2.46
N ASN A 368 -11.47 8.03 -2.62
CA ASN A 368 -11.95 6.95 -1.77
C ASN A 368 -11.62 7.22 -0.29
N GLU A 369 -10.35 7.53 0.00
CA GLU A 369 -9.92 7.89 1.35
C GLU A 369 -10.62 9.15 1.88
N CYS A 370 -10.79 10.18 1.06
CA CYS A 370 -11.57 11.36 1.42
C CYS A 370 -13.01 10.99 1.81
N ILE A 371 -13.65 10.05 1.09
CA ILE A 371 -15.00 9.54 1.41
C ILE A 371 -14.97 8.79 2.75
N GLN A 372 -13.99 7.94 3.00
CA GLN A 372 -13.86 7.21 4.26
C GLN A 372 -13.73 8.15 5.47
N VAL A 373 -12.94 9.22 5.32
CA VAL A 373 -12.72 10.20 6.40
C VAL A 373 -13.97 11.05 6.64
N SER A 374 -14.56 11.57 5.57
CA SER A 374 -15.74 12.45 5.60
C SER A 374 -17.00 11.69 6.04
N GLY A 375 -17.16 10.45 5.55
CA GLY A 375 -18.24 9.54 5.89
C GLY A 375 -19.63 10.19 5.72
N PRO A 376 -20.52 10.09 6.71
CA PRO A 376 -21.88 10.64 6.63
C PRO A 376 -21.98 12.18 6.52
N HIS A 377 -20.87 12.92 6.56
CA HIS A 377 -20.88 14.38 6.38
C HIS A 377 -21.01 14.81 4.90
N LEU A 378 -20.83 13.89 3.96
CA LEU A 378 -21.09 14.17 2.55
C LEU A 378 -22.59 14.31 2.32
N ASP A 379 -22.98 15.35 1.59
CA ASP A 379 -24.36 15.53 1.19
C ASP A 379 -24.69 14.79 -0.11
N GLU A 380 -25.99 14.71 -0.43
CA GLU A 380 -26.48 14.01 -1.61
C GLU A 380 -25.88 14.58 -2.92
N LYS A 381 -25.57 15.87 -2.97
CA LYS A 381 -25.00 16.52 -4.16
C LYS A 381 -23.55 16.08 -4.36
N GLN A 382 -22.77 15.99 -3.28
CA GLN A 382 -21.39 15.48 -3.33
C GLN A 382 -21.39 14.00 -3.77
N VAL A 383 -22.23 13.16 -3.16
CA VAL A 383 -22.35 11.75 -3.55
C VAL A 383 -22.74 11.61 -5.02
N ARG A 384 -23.69 12.42 -5.50
CA ARG A 384 -24.08 12.45 -6.91
C ARG A 384 -22.92 12.81 -7.82
N SER A 385 -22.17 13.86 -7.49
CA SER A 385 -21.03 14.31 -8.29
C SER A 385 -19.95 13.24 -8.40
N ILE A 386 -19.68 12.52 -7.32
CA ILE A 386 -18.70 11.41 -7.31
C ILE A 386 -19.21 10.27 -8.20
N VAL A 387 -20.47 9.86 -8.03
CA VAL A 387 -21.07 8.78 -8.81
C VAL A 387 -21.12 9.12 -10.31
N ASP A 388 -21.46 10.35 -10.65
CA ASP A 388 -21.48 10.79 -12.04
C ASP A 388 -20.09 10.81 -12.66
N GLU A 389 -19.05 11.19 -11.89
CA GLU A 389 -17.67 11.12 -12.36
C GLU A 389 -17.21 9.67 -12.57
N ILE A 390 -17.51 8.76 -11.64
CA ILE A 390 -17.21 7.33 -11.81
C ILE A 390 -17.84 6.77 -13.10
N LYS A 391 -19.09 7.15 -13.43
CA LYS A 391 -19.71 6.77 -14.72
C LYS A 391 -18.90 7.29 -15.92
N GLN A 392 -18.36 8.51 -15.85
CA GLN A 392 -17.53 9.06 -16.91
C GLN A 392 -16.22 8.29 -17.04
N VAL A 393 -15.56 7.97 -15.92
CA VAL A 393 -14.32 7.17 -15.91
C VAL A 393 -14.55 5.79 -16.55
N ILE A 394 -15.62 5.07 -16.18
CA ILE A 394 -15.97 3.78 -16.80
C ILE A 394 -16.20 3.93 -18.31
N THR A 395 -16.89 5.00 -18.73
CA THR A 395 -17.18 5.26 -20.15
C THR A 395 -15.89 5.57 -20.94
N ALA A 396 -14.99 6.36 -20.36
CA ALA A 396 -13.70 6.69 -20.96
C ALA A 396 -12.81 5.44 -21.09
N SER A 397 -12.74 4.62 -20.04
CA SER A 397 -12.01 3.34 -20.05
C SER A 397 -12.53 2.40 -21.14
N SER A 398 -13.85 2.28 -21.29
CA SER A 398 -14.44 1.48 -22.38
C SER A 398 -14.05 2.00 -23.77
N SER A 399 -13.83 3.30 -23.93
CA SER A 399 -13.41 3.91 -25.20
C SER A 399 -11.95 3.60 -25.48
N ARG A 400 -11.06 3.80 -24.48
CA ARG A 400 -9.63 3.45 -24.57
C ARG A 400 -9.42 1.96 -24.83
N LYS A 401 -10.22 1.09 -24.21
CA LYS A 401 -10.19 -0.35 -24.49
C LYS A 401 -10.47 -0.67 -25.96
N HIS A 402 -11.41 0.05 -26.59
CA HIS A 402 -11.67 -0.12 -28.03
C HIS A 402 -10.47 0.33 -28.86
N GLU A 403 -9.86 1.46 -28.54
CA GLU A 403 -8.66 1.96 -29.21
C GLU A 403 -7.49 0.99 -29.10
N ARG A 404 -7.19 0.47 -27.89
CA ARG A 404 -6.17 -0.57 -27.67
C ARG A 404 -6.46 -1.84 -28.48
N ALA A 405 -7.73 -2.26 -28.56
CA ALA A 405 -8.11 -3.44 -29.33
C ALA A 405 -7.98 -3.26 -30.85
N GLU A 406 -8.08 -2.04 -31.37
CA GLU A 406 -7.80 -1.74 -32.78
C GLU A 406 -6.30 -1.64 -33.03
N ARG A 407 -5.53 -0.98 -32.15
CA ARG A 407 -4.04 -0.95 -32.20
C ARG A 407 -3.43 -2.35 -32.29
N ALA A 408 -3.96 -3.29 -31.52
CA ALA A 408 -3.52 -4.69 -31.53
C ALA A 408 -3.74 -5.44 -32.87
N LYS A 409 -4.44 -4.85 -33.84
CA LYS A 409 -4.72 -5.41 -35.18
C LYS A 409 -3.92 -4.74 -36.30
N GLU A 410 -3.16 -3.70 -35.99
CA GLU A 410 -2.39 -2.95 -36.99
C GLU A 410 -1.24 -3.79 -37.57
N GLU A 411 -0.84 -3.50 -38.80
CA GLU A 411 0.16 -4.32 -39.53
C GLU A 411 1.57 -4.17 -38.94
N ASP A 412 1.85 -3.06 -38.26
CA ASP A 412 3.08 -2.71 -37.56
C ASP A 412 3.06 -3.07 -36.06
N PHE A 413 2.04 -3.77 -35.59
CA PHE A 413 1.99 -4.27 -34.21
C PHE A 413 3.11 -5.27 -33.93
N ASP A 414 4.16 -4.81 -33.25
CA ASP A 414 5.35 -5.56 -32.94
C ASP A 414 5.43 -5.97 -31.46
N ALA A 415 6.62 -6.37 -31.00
CA ALA A 415 6.82 -6.81 -29.62
C ALA A 415 6.89 -5.63 -28.62
N GLU A 416 7.35 -4.45 -29.07
CA GLU A 416 7.46 -3.25 -28.24
C GLU A 416 6.07 -2.67 -27.99
N GLU A 417 5.27 -2.54 -29.05
CA GLU A 417 3.89 -2.09 -28.97
C GLU A 417 3.02 -3.04 -28.11
N ARG A 418 3.33 -4.34 -28.14
CA ARG A 418 2.66 -5.32 -27.27
C ARG A 418 2.94 -5.11 -25.79
N GLU A 419 4.19 -4.77 -25.42
CA GLU A 419 4.52 -4.54 -24.01
C GLU A 419 3.90 -3.23 -23.53
N LEU A 420 3.90 -2.18 -24.36
CA LEU A 420 3.20 -0.92 -24.06
C LEU A 420 1.70 -1.15 -23.84
N LEU A 421 1.02 -1.91 -24.71
CA LEU A 421 -0.39 -2.25 -24.49
C LEU A 421 -0.61 -3.05 -23.20
N LYS A 422 0.36 -3.87 -22.78
CA LYS A 422 0.27 -4.62 -21.54
C LYS A 422 0.35 -3.69 -20.33
N GLU A 423 1.32 -2.77 -20.31
CA GLU A 423 1.43 -1.72 -19.28
C GLU A 423 0.15 -0.87 -19.22
N GLU A 424 -0.39 -0.44 -20.37
CA GLU A 424 -1.65 0.32 -20.42
C GLU A 424 -2.85 -0.48 -19.89
N ASN A 425 -2.88 -1.80 -20.07
CA ASN A 425 -3.94 -2.66 -19.53
C ASN A 425 -3.79 -2.82 -18.01
N GLU A 426 -2.57 -2.97 -17.49
CA GLU A 426 -2.29 -3.04 -16.05
C GLU A 426 -2.75 -1.75 -15.34
N LEU A 427 -2.49 -0.58 -15.94
CA LEU A 427 -3.00 0.71 -15.43
C LEU A 427 -4.53 0.80 -15.40
N GLU A 428 -5.22 0.17 -16.36
CA GLU A 428 -6.68 0.17 -16.39
C GLU A 428 -7.27 -0.82 -15.40
N GLU A 429 -6.59 -1.94 -15.12
CA GLU A 429 -6.96 -2.84 -14.04
C GLU A 429 -6.87 -2.11 -12.68
N GLU A 430 -5.78 -1.38 -12.42
CA GLU A 430 -5.65 -0.53 -11.22
C GLU A 430 -6.73 0.55 -11.15
N LEU A 431 -7.08 1.18 -12.27
CA LEU A 431 -8.17 2.15 -12.32
C LEU A 431 -9.52 1.53 -11.87
N PHE A 432 -9.80 0.31 -12.32
CA PHE A 432 -11.03 -0.41 -11.94
C PHE A 432 -11.05 -0.84 -10.48
N ASP A 433 -9.90 -1.18 -9.90
CA ASP A 433 -9.77 -1.40 -8.45
C ASP A 433 -10.23 -0.17 -7.66
N GLN A 434 -9.74 1.01 -8.05
CA GLN A 434 -10.09 2.26 -7.38
C GLN A 434 -11.57 2.65 -7.55
N ILE A 435 -12.19 2.28 -8.69
CA ILE A 435 -13.64 2.43 -8.91
C ILE A 435 -14.42 1.53 -7.95
N GLY A 436 -14.03 0.25 -7.83
CA GLY A 436 -14.62 -0.71 -6.92
C GLY A 436 -14.58 -0.20 -5.48
N ASP A 437 -13.40 0.24 -5.04
CA ASP A 437 -13.16 0.76 -3.70
C ASP A 437 -14.02 2.00 -3.38
N CYS A 438 -14.10 2.97 -4.29
CA CYS A 438 -14.95 4.15 -4.12
C CYS A 438 -16.42 3.76 -3.93
N LEU A 439 -16.94 2.88 -4.80
CA LEU A 439 -18.35 2.46 -4.78
C LEU A 439 -18.66 1.58 -3.55
N GLY A 440 -17.74 0.72 -3.16
CA GLY A 440 -17.83 -0.09 -1.94
C GLY A 440 -17.86 0.80 -0.70
N THR A 441 -16.97 1.78 -0.60
CA THR A 441 -16.96 2.76 0.50
C THR A 441 -18.25 3.57 0.57
N LEU A 442 -18.76 4.08 -0.56
CA LEU A 442 -20.04 4.79 -0.61
C LEU A 442 -21.19 3.90 -0.16
N THR A 443 -21.22 2.65 -0.62
CA THR A 443 -22.23 1.66 -0.25
C THR A 443 -22.19 1.34 1.24
N LYS A 444 -21.00 1.13 1.81
CA LYS A 444 -20.79 0.89 3.25
C LYS A 444 -21.22 2.09 4.11
N THR A 445 -20.94 3.30 3.62
CA THR A 445 -21.22 4.56 4.33
C THR A 445 -22.71 4.89 4.33
N PHE A 446 -23.36 4.85 3.17
CA PHE A 446 -24.75 5.30 2.99
C PHE A 446 -25.78 4.18 2.99
N ARG A 447 -25.34 2.92 2.85
CA ARG A 447 -26.20 1.72 2.87
C ARG A 447 -27.40 1.87 1.94
N ALA A 448 -28.61 1.59 2.43
CA ALA A 448 -29.84 1.67 1.65
C ALA A 448 -30.08 3.04 0.99
N SER A 449 -29.54 4.14 1.54
CA SER A 449 -29.65 5.47 0.94
C SER A 449 -28.80 5.62 -0.33
N PHE A 450 -27.84 4.73 -0.57
CA PHE A 450 -27.04 4.70 -1.81
C PHE A 450 -27.79 4.06 -2.99
N LEU A 451 -28.81 3.25 -2.72
CA LEU A 451 -29.48 2.44 -3.75
C LEU A 451 -30.03 3.22 -4.96
N PRO A 452 -30.57 4.45 -4.83
CA PRO A 452 -30.97 5.25 -5.99
C PRO A 452 -29.79 5.57 -6.93
N PHE A 453 -28.60 5.78 -6.39
CA PHE A 453 -27.39 6.00 -7.20
C PHE A 453 -26.92 4.69 -7.86
N PHE A 454 -26.98 3.58 -7.12
CA PHE A 454 -26.68 2.26 -7.67
C PHE A 454 -27.61 1.87 -8.83
N GLU A 455 -28.89 2.24 -8.79
CA GLU A 455 -29.82 2.02 -9.91
C GLU A 455 -29.34 2.68 -11.20
N GLU A 456 -28.84 3.91 -11.12
CA GLU A 456 -28.26 4.61 -12.28
C GLU A 456 -26.94 3.97 -12.74
N LEU A 457 -26.10 3.50 -11.80
CA LEU A 457 -24.84 2.81 -12.10
C LEU A 457 -25.04 1.43 -12.73
N SER A 458 -26.16 0.75 -12.43
CA SER A 458 -26.39 -0.63 -12.86
C SER A 458 -26.31 -0.83 -14.37
N SER A 459 -26.68 0.17 -15.17
CA SER A 459 -26.56 0.09 -16.64
C SER A 459 -25.11 0.09 -17.14
N TYR A 460 -24.17 0.59 -16.33
CA TYR A 460 -22.74 0.59 -16.61
C TYR A 460 -22.06 -0.67 -16.07
N LEU A 461 -22.54 -1.20 -14.94
CA LEU A 461 -21.98 -2.39 -14.30
C LEU A 461 -22.42 -3.71 -14.95
N ILE A 462 -23.69 -3.84 -15.36
CA ILE A 462 -24.19 -5.08 -15.96
C ILE A 462 -23.37 -5.53 -17.20
N PRO A 463 -22.97 -4.64 -18.12
CA PRO A 463 -22.10 -5.00 -19.24
C PRO A 463 -20.74 -5.58 -18.82
N MET A 464 -20.23 -5.25 -17.63
CA MET A 464 -18.92 -5.71 -17.15
C MET A 464 -18.90 -7.21 -16.82
N PHE A 465 -20.06 -7.84 -16.62
CA PHE A 465 -20.17 -9.30 -16.42
C PHE A 465 -19.99 -10.12 -17.71
N GLY A 466 -19.88 -9.48 -18.87
CA GLY A 466 -19.73 -10.15 -20.16
C GLY A 466 -18.48 -11.03 -20.24
N LYS A 467 -18.57 -12.16 -20.95
CA LYS A 467 -17.42 -13.06 -21.17
C LYS A 467 -16.34 -12.45 -22.08
N ASP A 468 -16.68 -11.38 -22.79
CA ASP A 468 -15.78 -10.54 -23.58
C ASP A 468 -15.04 -9.48 -22.76
N LYS A 469 -15.32 -9.40 -21.45
CA LYS A 469 -14.69 -8.46 -20.53
C LYS A 469 -13.45 -9.06 -19.87
N THR A 470 -12.59 -8.21 -19.32
CA THR A 470 -11.41 -8.68 -18.57
C THR A 470 -11.87 -9.41 -17.30
N SER A 471 -11.01 -10.24 -16.72
CA SER A 471 -11.29 -10.82 -15.40
C SER A 471 -11.51 -9.73 -14.35
N GLU A 472 -10.76 -8.63 -14.45
CA GLU A 472 -10.84 -7.52 -13.51
C GLU A 472 -12.19 -6.79 -13.58
N GLU A 473 -12.68 -6.47 -14.78
CA GLU A 473 -14.02 -5.89 -14.96
C GLU A 473 -15.11 -6.79 -14.36
N ARG A 474 -15.02 -8.11 -14.58
CA ARG A 474 -15.97 -9.07 -14.00
C ARG A 474 -15.87 -9.10 -12.47
N ARG A 475 -14.64 -9.14 -11.94
CA ARG A 475 -14.36 -9.18 -10.50
C ARG A 475 -14.92 -7.94 -9.80
N ILE A 476 -14.62 -6.74 -10.30
CA ILE A 476 -15.10 -5.48 -9.72
C ILE A 476 -16.62 -5.37 -9.76
N ALA A 477 -17.26 -5.75 -10.88
CA ALA A 477 -18.72 -5.73 -10.96
C ALA A 477 -19.39 -6.68 -9.95
N ILE A 478 -18.77 -7.84 -9.68
CA ILE A 478 -19.19 -8.75 -8.63
C ILE A 478 -19.00 -8.12 -7.25
N CYS A 479 -17.80 -7.63 -6.93
CA CYS A 479 -17.50 -7.01 -5.64
C CYS A 479 -18.46 -5.86 -5.29
N ILE A 480 -18.77 -4.98 -6.26
CA ILE A 480 -19.73 -3.89 -6.04
C ILE A 480 -21.12 -4.44 -5.70
N PHE A 481 -21.58 -5.51 -6.38
CA PHE A 481 -22.86 -6.12 -6.04
C PHE A 481 -22.83 -6.82 -4.67
N ASP A 482 -21.70 -7.42 -4.31
CA ASP A 482 -21.51 -8.06 -3.02
C ASP A 482 -21.61 -7.04 -1.88
N ASP A 483 -20.99 -5.86 -2.02
CA ASP A 483 -21.13 -4.74 -1.09
C ASP A 483 -22.58 -4.26 -0.98
N ILE A 484 -23.30 -4.18 -2.10
CA ILE A 484 -24.72 -3.82 -2.11
C ILE A 484 -25.54 -4.87 -1.33
N ALA A 485 -25.30 -6.16 -1.58
CA ALA A 485 -25.99 -7.23 -0.89
C ALA A 485 -25.68 -7.25 0.61
N GLU A 486 -24.42 -7.04 0.99
CA GLU A 486 -23.96 -7.10 2.38
C GLU A 486 -24.43 -5.89 3.20
N HIS A 487 -24.25 -4.68 2.67
CA HIS A 487 -24.45 -3.44 3.41
C HIS A 487 -25.87 -2.89 3.29
N CYS A 488 -26.61 -3.24 2.23
CA CYS A 488 -28.01 -2.84 2.05
C CYS A 488 -29.01 -3.94 2.43
N ARG A 489 -28.57 -5.21 2.54
CA ARG A 489 -29.35 -6.35 3.04
C ARG A 489 -30.72 -6.49 2.36
N GLU A 490 -31.82 -6.48 3.12
CA GLU A 490 -33.19 -6.63 2.59
C GLU A 490 -33.52 -5.62 1.50
N ALA A 491 -32.96 -4.41 1.54
CA ALA A 491 -33.20 -3.40 0.51
C ALA A 491 -32.56 -3.77 -0.85
N ALA A 492 -31.55 -4.66 -0.86
CA ALA A 492 -30.89 -5.15 -2.07
C ALA A 492 -31.68 -6.27 -2.77
N HIS A 493 -32.68 -6.87 -2.13
CA HIS A 493 -33.42 -8.03 -2.66
C HIS A 493 -34.03 -7.78 -4.05
N LYS A 494 -34.43 -6.53 -4.35
CA LYS A 494 -34.97 -6.15 -5.66
C LYS A 494 -33.98 -6.30 -6.81
N TYR A 495 -32.68 -6.35 -6.54
CA TYR A 495 -31.63 -6.51 -7.55
C TYR A 495 -31.22 -7.97 -7.76
N TYR A 496 -31.58 -8.87 -6.83
CA TYR A 496 -31.12 -10.27 -6.88
C TYR A 496 -31.53 -10.98 -8.17
N GLY A 497 -32.73 -10.69 -8.69
CA GLY A 497 -33.20 -11.26 -9.95
C GLY A 497 -32.33 -10.89 -11.16
N SER A 498 -31.65 -9.76 -11.13
CA SER A 498 -30.78 -9.29 -12.21
C SER A 498 -29.33 -9.75 -12.03
N PHE A 499 -28.81 -9.76 -10.81
CA PHE A 499 -27.38 -9.97 -10.56
C PHE A 499 -27.00 -11.41 -10.16
N LEU A 500 -27.86 -12.14 -9.44
CA LEU A 500 -27.54 -13.51 -8.99
C LEU A 500 -27.25 -14.50 -10.13
N PRO A 501 -27.92 -14.45 -11.30
CA PRO A 501 -27.57 -15.35 -12.40
C PRO A 501 -26.11 -15.22 -12.84
N PHE A 502 -25.61 -13.98 -12.93
CA PHE A 502 -24.22 -13.72 -13.29
C PHE A 502 -23.26 -14.18 -12.19
N LEU A 503 -23.61 -13.92 -10.93
CA LEU A 503 -22.83 -14.34 -9.77
C LEU A 503 -22.67 -15.87 -9.69
N LEU A 504 -23.78 -16.60 -9.90
CA LEU A 504 -23.78 -18.07 -9.90
C LEU A 504 -22.97 -18.65 -11.07
N GLU A 505 -22.98 -18.00 -12.23
CA GLU A 505 -22.13 -18.38 -13.36
C GLU A 505 -20.64 -18.15 -13.04
N ALA A 506 -20.30 -16.99 -12.48
CA ALA A 506 -18.94 -16.58 -12.14
C ALA A 506 -18.28 -17.44 -11.05
N CYS A 507 -19.05 -18.16 -10.23
CA CYS A 507 -18.52 -19.15 -9.28
C CYS A 507 -17.62 -20.21 -9.95
N ASN A 508 -17.78 -20.43 -11.25
CA ASN A 508 -16.97 -21.38 -12.02
C ASN A 508 -16.20 -20.70 -13.17
N ASP A 509 -15.87 -19.41 -13.02
CA ASP A 509 -14.99 -18.68 -13.95
C ASP A 509 -13.59 -19.34 -14.03
N GLU A 510 -12.82 -19.02 -15.07
CA GLU A 510 -11.45 -19.52 -15.24
C GLU A 510 -10.47 -18.81 -14.30
N CYS A 511 -10.69 -17.52 -14.02
CA CYS A 511 -9.91 -16.74 -13.09
C CYS A 511 -10.28 -17.04 -11.62
N SER A 512 -9.27 -17.29 -10.78
CA SER A 512 -9.44 -17.57 -9.34
C SER A 512 -10.09 -16.41 -8.59
N ASP A 513 -9.74 -15.18 -8.93
CA ASP A 513 -10.16 -14.00 -8.19
C ASP A 513 -11.62 -13.67 -8.49
N VAL A 514 -12.06 -13.90 -9.74
CA VAL A 514 -13.47 -13.85 -10.12
C VAL A 514 -14.26 -14.95 -9.40
N ARG A 515 -13.73 -16.17 -9.31
CA ARG A 515 -14.38 -17.25 -8.53
C ARG A 515 -14.50 -16.86 -7.06
N GLN A 516 -13.43 -16.33 -6.46
CA GLN A 516 -13.40 -15.91 -5.06
C GLN A 516 -14.49 -14.88 -4.77
N ALA A 517 -14.53 -13.79 -5.53
CA ALA A 517 -15.57 -12.77 -5.40
C ALA A 517 -16.97 -13.38 -5.56
N ALA A 518 -17.16 -14.21 -6.59
CA ALA A 518 -18.47 -14.81 -6.84
C ALA A 518 -18.98 -15.70 -5.70
N VAL A 519 -18.11 -16.56 -5.13
CA VAL A 519 -18.52 -17.43 -4.03
C VAL A 519 -18.71 -16.65 -2.73
N TYR A 520 -17.96 -15.56 -2.50
CA TYR A 520 -18.19 -14.62 -1.40
C TYR A 520 -19.61 -14.03 -1.51
N GLY A 521 -19.93 -13.46 -2.66
CA GLY A 521 -21.26 -12.93 -2.97
C GLY A 521 -22.40 -13.91 -2.78
N VAL A 522 -22.22 -15.17 -3.23
CA VAL A 522 -23.20 -16.24 -3.00
C VAL A 522 -23.42 -16.48 -1.50
N GLY A 523 -22.33 -16.45 -0.71
CA GLY A 523 -22.40 -16.54 0.75
C GLY A 523 -23.17 -15.38 1.37
N VAL A 524 -22.88 -14.14 0.98
CA VAL A 524 -23.58 -12.93 1.42
C VAL A 524 -25.07 -13.00 1.08
N CYS A 525 -25.40 -13.40 -0.15
CA CYS A 525 -26.79 -13.54 -0.59
C CYS A 525 -27.53 -14.68 0.14
N ALA A 526 -26.84 -15.76 0.52
CA ALA A 526 -27.42 -16.81 1.35
C ALA A 526 -27.70 -16.34 2.79
N GLU A 527 -26.85 -15.45 3.33
CA GLU A 527 -27.02 -14.92 4.68
C GLU A 527 -28.13 -13.86 4.75
N PHE A 528 -28.15 -12.90 3.82
CA PHE A 528 -29.06 -11.75 3.87
C PHE A 528 -30.24 -11.83 2.89
N GLY A 529 -30.26 -12.78 1.97
CA GLY A 529 -31.28 -12.90 0.90
C GLY A 529 -32.64 -13.47 1.32
N GLY A 530 -32.72 -14.07 2.50
CA GLY A 530 -33.97 -14.61 3.06
C GLY A 530 -34.73 -15.52 2.06
N SER A 531 -36.05 -15.32 1.92
CA SER A 531 -36.86 -16.13 1.01
C SER A 531 -36.54 -15.92 -0.47
N VAL A 532 -35.90 -14.81 -0.84
CA VAL A 532 -35.58 -14.49 -2.24
C VAL A 532 -34.45 -15.39 -2.77
N PHE A 533 -33.50 -15.76 -1.92
CA PHE A 533 -32.42 -16.68 -2.28
C PHE A 533 -32.86 -18.16 -2.29
N LYS A 534 -33.91 -18.51 -1.54
CA LYS A 534 -34.38 -19.90 -1.36
C LYS A 534 -34.54 -20.70 -2.66
N PRO A 535 -35.11 -20.18 -3.77
CA PRO A 535 -35.23 -20.92 -5.03
C PRO A 535 -33.88 -21.28 -5.68
N LEU A 536 -32.82 -20.55 -5.36
CA LEU A 536 -31.49 -20.66 -5.98
C LEU A 536 -30.52 -21.53 -5.17
N VAL A 537 -30.90 -21.94 -3.96
CA VAL A 537 -30.05 -22.74 -3.06
C VAL A 537 -29.50 -24.00 -3.74
N GLY A 538 -30.33 -24.70 -4.54
CA GLY A 538 -29.90 -25.91 -5.25
C GLY A 538 -28.80 -25.64 -6.28
N GLU A 539 -28.92 -24.55 -7.04
CA GLU A 539 -27.89 -24.14 -7.99
C GLU A 539 -26.63 -23.65 -7.26
N ALA A 540 -26.77 -22.82 -6.24
CA ALA A 540 -25.66 -22.35 -5.42
C ALA A 540 -24.85 -23.52 -4.84
N LEU A 541 -25.50 -24.54 -4.28
CA LEU A 541 -24.82 -25.75 -3.80
C LEU A 541 -24.04 -26.46 -4.92
N SER A 542 -24.62 -26.57 -6.11
CA SER A 542 -23.93 -27.19 -7.26
C SER A 542 -22.67 -26.39 -7.66
N ARG A 543 -22.79 -25.06 -7.72
CA ARG A 543 -21.68 -24.15 -8.09
C ARG A 543 -20.55 -24.19 -7.07
N LEU A 544 -20.88 -24.07 -5.79
CA LEU A 544 -19.92 -24.14 -4.68
C LEU A 544 -19.22 -25.50 -4.63
N ASN A 545 -19.98 -26.60 -4.82
CA ASN A 545 -19.39 -27.94 -4.82
C ASN A 545 -18.37 -28.11 -5.95
N ALA A 546 -18.58 -27.51 -7.13
CA ALA A 546 -17.61 -27.56 -8.22
C ALA A 546 -16.29 -26.86 -7.86
N VAL A 547 -16.34 -25.75 -7.11
CA VAL A 547 -15.14 -25.06 -6.60
C VAL A 547 -14.44 -25.89 -5.53
N ILE A 548 -15.20 -26.38 -4.54
CA ILE A 548 -14.68 -27.15 -3.40
C ILE A 548 -14.03 -28.47 -3.83
N THR A 549 -14.58 -29.12 -4.86
CA THR A 549 -14.09 -30.41 -5.37
C THR A 549 -13.12 -30.29 -6.55
N HIS A 550 -12.74 -29.07 -6.93
CA HIS A 550 -11.78 -28.86 -8.01
C HIS A 550 -10.43 -29.53 -7.66
N PRO A 551 -9.77 -30.24 -8.60
CA PRO A 551 -8.54 -31.01 -8.30
C PRO A 551 -7.42 -30.17 -7.67
N ASN A 552 -7.36 -28.88 -8.05
CA ASN A 552 -6.37 -27.93 -7.56
C ASN A 552 -6.94 -26.93 -6.56
N ALA A 553 -8.08 -27.22 -5.93
CA ALA A 553 -8.77 -26.26 -5.05
C ALA A 553 -7.89 -25.74 -3.91
N GLN A 554 -6.99 -26.57 -3.38
CA GLN A 554 -6.07 -26.22 -2.29
C GLN A 554 -4.68 -25.74 -2.77
N HIS A 555 -4.50 -25.52 -4.07
CA HIS A 555 -3.29 -24.87 -4.59
C HIS A 555 -3.22 -23.40 -4.14
N SER A 556 -2.03 -22.80 -4.06
CA SER A 556 -1.84 -21.41 -3.62
C SER A 556 -2.75 -20.42 -4.35
N ASP A 557 -2.92 -20.63 -5.66
CA ASP A 557 -3.69 -19.72 -6.53
C ASP A 557 -5.21 -19.90 -6.37
N ASN A 558 -5.67 -20.99 -5.75
CA ASN A 558 -7.10 -21.33 -5.64
C ASN A 558 -7.61 -21.33 -4.20
N VAL A 559 -6.70 -21.33 -3.22
CA VAL A 559 -7.05 -21.55 -1.81
C VAL A 559 -8.02 -20.48 -1.30
N MET A 560 -7.89 -19.22 -1.76
CA MET A 560 -8.80 -18.13 -1.41
C MET A 560 -10.22 -18.41 -1.88
N ALA A 561 -10.40 -18.81 -3.15
CA ALA A 561 -11.70 -19.18 -3.70
C ALA A 561 -12.28 -20.43 -3.03
N TYR A 562 -11.44 -21.42 -2.69
CA TYR A 562 -11.86 -22.60 -1.94
C TYR A 562 -12.39 -22.24 -0.56
N ASP A 563 -11.64 -21.44 0.21
CA ASP A 563 -11.98 -21.02 1.56
C ASP A 563 -13.29 -20.21 1.58
N ASN A 564 -13.44 -19.25 0.66
CA ASN A 564 -14.67 -18.48 0.50
C ASN A 564 -15.86 -19.38 0.11
N ALA A 565 -15.65 -20.40 -0.73
CA ALA A 565 -16.71 -21.34 -1.10
C ALA A 565 -17.15 -22.22 0.09
N VAL A 566 -16.21 -22.65 0.93
CA VAL A 566 -16.51 -23.38 2.18
C VAL A 566 -17.25 -22.49 3.16
N SER A 567 -16.88 -21.21 3.28
CA SER A 567 -17.62 -20.24 4.10
C SER A 567 -19.05 -20.02 3.60
N ALA A 568 -19.22 -19.79 2.29
CA ALA A 568 -20.54 -19.65 1.66
C ALA A 568 -21.43 -20.90 1.86
N LEU A 569 -20.84 -22.10 1.76
CA LEU A 569 -21.55 -23.35 2.05
C LEU A 569 -22.02 -23.40 3.51
N GLY A 570 -21.19 -22.91 4.45
CA GLY A 570 -21.55 -22.75 5.86
C GLY A 570 -22.74 -21.82 6.05
N LYS A 571 -22.72 -20.65 5.40
CA LYS A 571 -23.83 -19.68 5.41
C LYS A 571 -25.12 -20.32 4.89
N ILE A 572 -25.08 -21.10 3.80
CA ILE A 572 -26.25 -21.86 3.31
C ILE A 572 -26.73 -22.88 4.37
N CYS A 573 -25.82 -23.62 5.01
CA CYS A 573 -26.17 -24.57 6.06
C CYS A 573 -26.87 -23.90 7.26
N GLN A 574 -26.49 -22.66 7.57
CA GLN A 574 -27.03 -21.88 8.69
C GLN A 574 -28.39 -21.26 8.36
N PHE A 575 -28.49 -20.56 7.23
CA PHE A 575 -29.64 -19.70 6.93
C PHE A 575 -30.69 -20.37 6.04
N HIS A 576 -30.32 -21.45 5.34
CA HIS A 576 -31.19 -22.17 4.42
C HIS A 576 -31.25 -23.67 4.68
N ARG A 577 -31.06 -24.10 5.94
CA ARG A 577 -31.11 -25.51 6.36
C ARG A 577 -32.35 -26.26 5.86
N ASP A 578 -33.52 -25.63 5.92
CA ASP A 578 -34.80 -26.24 5.51
C ASP A 578 -34.94 -26.42 3.99
N SER A 579 -33.99 -25.89 3.22
CA SER A 579 -33.98 -25.92 1.75
C SER A 579 -32.95 -26.91 1.19
N ILE A 580 -32.23 -27.63 2.07
CA ILE A 580 -31.14 -28.54 1.68
C ILE A 580 -31.31 -29.92 2.33
N ASN A 581 -30.61 -30.92 1.80
CA ASN A 581 -30.44 -32.19 2.50
C ASN A 581 -29.40 -32.02 3.63
N ALA A 582 -29.81 -31.43 4.75
CA ALA A 582 -28.91 -31.08 5.85
C ALA A 582 -28.10 -32.28 6.38
N ALA A 583 -28.67 -33.49 6.34
CA ALA A 583 -28.02 -34.72 6.77
C ALA A 583 -26.82 -35.12 5.88
N GLN A 584 -26.73 -34.60 4.66
CA GLN A 584 -25.59 -34.81 3.76
C GLN A 584 -24.67 -33.59 3.70
N VAL A 585 -25.26 -32.40 3.57
CA VAL A 585 -24.52 -31.17 3.30
C VAL A 585 -23.74 -30.68 4.54
N VAL A 586 -24.34 -30.72 5.73
CA VAL A 586 -23.67 -30.24 6.95
C VAL A 586 -22.42 -31.08 7.29
N PRO A 587 -22.47 -32.43 7.25
CA PRO A 587 -21.26 -33.24 7.43
C PRO A 587 -20.19 -33.01 6.36
N ALA A 588 -20.60 -32.79 5.10
CA ALA A 588 -19.66 -32.49 4.03
C ALA A 588 -18.95 -31.16 4.25
N TRP A 589 -19.69 -30.12 4.66
CA TRP A 589 -19.12 -28.83 5.05
C TRP A 589 -18.14 -28.96 6.22
N LEU A 590 -18.53 -29.65 7.30
CA LEU A 590 -17.65 -29.91 8.45
C LEU A 590 -16.36 -30.63 8.04
N SER A 591 -16.41 -31.46 6.98
CA SER A 591 -15.23 -32.18 6.50
C SER A 591 -14.14 -31.28 5.90
N CYS A 592 -14.52 -30.09 5.43
CA CYS A 592 -13.63 -29.09 4.82
C CYS A 592 -12.91 -28.19 5.83
N LEU A 593 -13.34 -28.19 7.10
CA LEU A 593 -12.76 -27.34 8.15
C LEU A 593 -11.56 -28.01 8.86
N PRO A 594 -10.62 -27.20 9.41
CA PRO A 594 -10.56 -25.74 9.34
C PRO A 594 -10.03 -25.22 7.99
N ILE A 595 -10.48 -24.04 7.59
CA ILE A 595 -9.88 -23.30 6.47
C ILE A 595 -8.74 -22.39 6.97
N LYS A 596 -7.78 -22.04 6.11
CA LYS A 596 -6.51 -21.42 6.53
C LYS A 596 -5.86 -20.47 5.53
N GLY A 597 -6.29 -20.46 4.28
CA GLY A 597 -5.80 -19.53 3.28
C GLY A 597 -6.36 -18.14 3.55
N ASP A 598 -7.68 -17.98 3.44
CA ASP A 598 -8.35 -16.72 3.72
C ASP A 598 -8.59 -16.57 5.23
N LEU A 599 -7.73 -15.78 5.89
CA LEU A 599 -7.79 -15.56 7.34
C LEU A 599 -9.02 -14.75 7.78
N ILE A 600 -9.61 -13.95 6.89
CA ILE A 600 -10.83 -13.19 7.19
C ILE A 600 -12.01 -14.16 7.22
N GLU A 601 -12.18 -14.96 6.17
CA GLU A 601 -13.25 -15.96 6.10
C GLU A 601 -13.05 -17.10 7.11
N ALA A 602 -11.80 -17.45 7.45
CA ALA A 602 -11.50 -18.40 8.52
C ALA A 602 -12.15 -17.96 9.85
N LYS A 603 -11.99 -16.69 10.22
CA LYS A 603 -12.60 -16.15 11.45
C LYS A 603 -14.12 -16.24 11.41
N VAL A 604 -14.74 -15.94 10.26
CA VAL A 604 -16.20 -16.00 10.06
C VAL A 604 -16.73 -17.43 10.16
N VAL A 605 -16.16 -18.36 9.39
CA VAL A 605 -16.67 -19.74 9.31
C VAL A 605 -16.43 -20.52 10.60
N HIS A 606 -15.34 -20.24 11.31
CA HIS A 606 -15.07 -20.87 12.59
C HIS A 606 -15.95 -20.33 13.72
N ASP A 607 -16.32 -19.04 13.68
CA ASP A 607 -17.35 -18.50 14.56
C ASP A 607 -18.73 -19.11 14.29
N LEU A 608 -19.05 -19.34 13.01
CA LEU A 608 -20.26 -20.04 12.61
C LEU A 608 -20.28 -21.48 13.15
N LEU A 609 -19.16 -22.20 13.06
CA LEU A 609 -19.03 -23.54 13.65
C LEU A 609 -19.32 -23.51 15.16
N CYS A 610 -18.74 -22.57 15.91
CA CYS A 610 -19.04 -22.40 17.34
C CYS A 610 -20.54 -22.21 17.59
N SER A 611 -21.18 -21.34 16.81
CA SER A 611 -22.61 -21.06 16.92
C SER A 611 -23.47 -22.31 16.67
N MET A 612 -23.10 -23.15 15.70
CA MET A 612 -23.81 -24.40 15.42
C MET A 612 -23.58 -25.47 16.51
N VAL A 613 -22.40 -25.52 17.12
CA VAL A 613 -22.09 -26.43 18.25
C VAL A 613 -22.85 -26.00 19.51
N GLU A 614 -22.88 -24.71 19.84
CA GLU A 614 -23.60 -24.15 20.99
C GLU A 614 -25.10 -24.49 20.96
N ARG A 615 -25.71 -24.46 19.76
CA ARG A 615 -27.11 -24.83 19.56
C ARG A 615 -27.35 -26.34 19.55
N SER A 616 -26.30 -27.14 19.60
CA SER A 616 -26.37 -28.61 19.51
C SER A 616 -27.07 -29.09 18.24
N ASP A 617 -26.70 -28.50 17.10
CA ASP A 617 -27.27 -28.83 15.79
C ASP A 617 -27.12 -30.33 15.47
N LYS A 618 -28.25 -31.02 15.24
CA LYS A 618 -28.31 -32.49 15.13
C LYS A 618 -27.45 -33.05 14.01
N GLU A 619 -27.53 -32.45 12.82
CA GLU A 619 -26.79 -32.90 11.64
C GLU A 619 -25.29 -32.61 11.74
N LEU A 620 -24.90 -31.59 12.54
CA LEU A 620 -23.50 -31.24 12.78
C LEU A 620 -22.82 -32.22 13.74
N ILE A 621 -23.47 -32.51 14.87
CA ILE A 621 -22.95 -33.46 15.87
C ILE A 621 -23.08 -34.91 15.36
N GLY A 622 -24.11 -35.16 14.57
CA GLY A 622 -24.45 -36.45 13.99
C GLY A 622 -25.10 -37.41 14.98
N HIS A 623 -25.64 -38.52 14.46
CA HIS A 623 -26.22 -39.56 15.32
C HIS A 623 -25.16 -40.14 16.27
N ASN A 624 -25.51 -40.29 17.55
CA ASN A 624 -24.61 -40.77 18.60
C ASN A 624 -23.26 -40.02 18.68
N ASN A 625 -23.25 -38.72 18.37
CA ASN A 625 -22.07 -37.86 18.44
C ASN A 625 -20.92 -38.29 17.48
N GLN A 626 -21.25 -38.93 16.35
CA GLN A 626 -20.25 -39.48 15.43
C GLN A 626 -19.25 -38.45 14.86
N TYR A 627 -19.62 -37.17 14.76
CA TYR A 627 -18.74 -36.12 14.24
C TYR A 627 -18.03 -35.31 15.32
N LEU A 628 -18.31 -35.59 16.58
CA LEU A 628 -17.78 -34.83 17.70
C LEU A 628 -16.26 -34.87 17.80
N SER A 629 -15.64 -36.00 17.44
CA SER A 629 -14.18 -36.12 17.39
C SER A 629 -13.56 -35.17 16.38
N LYS A 630 -14.18 -35.02 15.20
CA LYS A 630 -13.74 -34.08 14.17
C LYS A 630 -13.91 -32.63 14.62
N ILE A 631 -15.03 -32.27 15.26
CA ILE A 631 -15.25 -30.92 15.82
C ILE A 631 -14.13 -30.56 16.82
N VAL A 632 -13.80 -31.48 17.73
CA VAL A 632 -12.73 -31.25 18.71
C VAL A 632 -11.36 -31.11 18.02
N ALA A 633 -11.09 -31.89 16.97
CA ALA A 633 -9.85 -31.76 16.20
C ALA A 633 -9.72 -30.40 15.51
N ILE A 634 -10.81 -29.92 14.90
CA ILE A 634 -10.87 -28.60 14.26
C ILE A 634 -10.62 -27.51 15.30
N PHE A 635 -11.29 -27.56 16.45
CA PHE A 635 -11.07 -26.60 17.55
C PHE A 635 -9.63 -26.64 18.06
N ALA A 636 -9.04 -27.82 18.22
CA ALA A 636 -7.65 -27.96 18.66
C ALA A 636 -6.69 -27.26 17.69
N GLU A 637 -6.91 -27.45 16.40
CA GLU A 637 -6.08 -26.89 15.34
C GLU A 637 -6.20 -25.36 15.28
N ILE A 638 -7.41 -24.82 15.38
CA ILE A 638 -7.65 -23.37 15.42
C ILE A 638 -7.00 -22.76 16.67
N LEU A 639 -7.16 -23.39 17.83
CA LEU A 639 -6.54 -22.92 19.07
C LEU A 639 -5.01 -22.96 19.03
N CYS A 640 -4.41 -23.90 18.30
CA CYS A 640 -2.96 -23.93 18.08
C CYS A 640 -2.50 -22.76 17.18
N ALA A 641 -3.33 -22.32 16.24
CA ALA A 641 -3.05 -21.19 15.37
C ALA A 641 -3.35 -19.82 16.02
N GLY A 642 -3.90 -19.80 17.24
CA GLY A 642 -4.17 -18.57 17.98
C GLY A 642 -5.20 -17.66 17.29
N THR A 643 -4.88 -16.37 17.17
CA THR A 643 -5.78 -15.34 16.62
C THR A 643 -5.79 -15.26 15.09
N ASP A 644 -4.99 -16.09 14.42
CA ASP A 644 -4.89 -16.08 12.96
C ASP A 644 -6.18 -16.62 12.34
N LEU A 645 -6.69 -17.74 12.87
CA LEU A 645 -7.86 -18.45 12.34
C LEU A 645 -9.18 -18.15 13.08
N ALA A 646 -9.13 -17.41 14.18
CA ALA A 646 -10.31 -17.08 14.99
C ALA A 646 -10.11 -15.76 15.74
N THR A 647 -11.20 -15.05 16.04
CA THR A 647 -11.14 -13.89 16.94
C THR A 647 -10.91 -14.34 18.39
N GLU A 648 -10.44 -13.44 19.26
CA GLU A 648 -10.29 -13.74 20.70
C GLU A 648 -11.61 -14.20 21.34
N GLN A 649 -12.72 -13.61 20.90
CA GLN A 649 -14.06 -14.01 21.34
C GLN A 649 -14.39 -15.44 20.88
N THR A 650 -14.14 -15.75 19.61
CA THR A 650 -14.36 -17.09 19.04
C THR A 650 -13.48 -18.14 19.72
N VAL A 651 -12.21 -17.83 19.98
CA VAL A 651 -11.28 -18.68 20.76
C VAL A 651 -11.85 -18.95 22.16
N SER A 652 -12.32 -17.92 22.85
CA SER A 652 -12.93 -18.07 24.18
C SER A 652 -14.17 -18.97 24.16
N ARG A 653 -15.01 -18.86 23.12
CA ARG A 653 -16.17 -19.73 22.90
C ARG A 653 -15.76 -21.18 22.68
N MET A 654 -14.75 -21.44 21.84
CA MET A 654 -14.22 -22.79 21.61
C MET A 654 -13.73 -23.44 22.91
N ILE A 655 -12.98 -22.70 23.74
CA ILE A 655 -12.48 -23.20 25.03
C ILE A 655 -13.64 -23.58 25.96
N ASN A 656 -14.66 -22.74 26.06
CA ASN A 656 -15.83 -23.02 26.89
C ASN A 656 -16.61 -24.24 26.40
N LEU A 657 -16.77 -24.39 25.09
CA LEU A 657 -17.40 -25.57 24.49
C LEU A 657 -16.59 -26.84 24.77
N LEU A 658 -15.27 -26.80 24.64
CA LEU A 658 -14.41 -27.94 24.96
C LEU A 658 -14.52 -28.35 26.44
N ARG A 659 -14.55 -27.37 27.36
CA ARG A 659 -14.76 -27.62 28.80
C ARG A 659 -16.15 -28.24 29.07
N GLN A 660 -17.19 -27.76 28.38
CA GLN A 660 -18.54 -28.32 28.50
C GLN A 660 -18.60 -29.76 27.96
N LEU A 661 -17.97 -30.04 26.81
CA LEU A 661 -17.86 -31.38 26.25
C LEU A 661 -17.10 -32.32 27.20
N GLN A 662 -16.06 -31.83 27.89
CA GLN A 662 -15.34 -32.62 28.88
C GLN A 662 -16.21 -33.06 30.07
N GLN A 663 -17.16 -32.22 30.49
CA GLN A 663 -18.06 -32.53 31.60
C GLN A 663 -19.24 -33.42 31.19
N THR A 664 -19.66 -33.35 29.93
CA THR A 664 -20.90 -33.97 29.45
C THR A 664 -20.71 -35.30 28.74
N LEU A 665 -19.53 -35.59 28.19
CA LEU A 665 -19.27 -36.82 27.44
C LEU A 665 -18.80 -37.99 28.31
N PRO A 666 -19.11 -39.24 27.93
CA PRO A 666 -18.55 -40.42 28.57
C PRO A 666 -17.01 -40.43 28.47
N PRO A 667 -16.28 -40.86 29.52
CA PRO A 667 -14.81 -40.89 29.53
C PRO A 667 -14.19 -41.67 28.36
N SER A 668 -14.85 -42.75 27.91
CA SER A 668 -14.41 -43.55 26.76
C SER A 668 -14.49 -42.79 25.42
N THR A 669 -15.54 -41.97 25.24
CA THR A 669 -15.71 -41.14 24.04
C THR A 669 -14.71 -40.00 24.03
N LEU A 670 -14.46 -39.39 25.18
CA LEU A 670 -13.47 -38.33 25.33
C LEU A 670 -12.05 -38.85 25.09
N ALA A 671 -11.69 -40.01 25.64
CA ALA A 671 -10.38 -40.65 25.42
C ALA A 671 -10.16 -41.01 23.94
N SER A 672 -11.18 -41.54 23.27
CA SER A 672 -11.16 -41.82 21.82
C SER A 672 -10.88 -40.55 21.02
N THR A 673 -11.64 -39.49 21.28
CA THR A 673 -11.45 -38.18 20.61
C THR A 673 -10.05 -37.61 20.86
N TRP A 674 -9.54 -37.65 22.09
CA TRP A 674 -8.20 -37.14 22.41
C TRP A 674 -7.10 -37.91 21.69
N SER A 675 -7.26 -39.24 21.59
CA SER A 675 -6.28 -40.11 20.94
C SER A 675 -6.20 -39.91 19.43
N SER A 676 -7.23 -39.34 18.79
CA SER A 676 -7.22 -39.04 17.35
C SER A 676 -6.47 -37.76 16.96
N LEU A 677 -6.04 -36.96 17.94
CA LEU A 677 -5.36 -35.68 17.71
C LEU A 677 -3.84 -35.85 17.55
N HIS A 678 -3.20 -34.95 16.81
CA HIS A 678 -1.74 -34.90 16.74
C HIS A 678 -1.12 -34.53 18.11
N PRO A 679 0.12 -34.96 18.42
CA PRO A 679 0.75 -34.71 19.71
C PRO A 679 0.80 -33.22 20.10
N GLN A 680 1.06 -32.33 19.14
CA GLN A 680 1.05 -30.88 19.37
C GLN A 680 -0.33 -30.36 19.77
N GLN A 681 -1.39 -30.83 19.10
CA GLN A 681 -2.78 -30.49 19.42
C GLN A 681 -3.19 -31.01 20.80
N GLN A 682 -2.76 -32.22 21.17
CA GLN A 682 -3.03 -32.79 22.50
C GLN A 682 -2.39 -31.95 23.61
N LEU A 683 -1.13 -31.53 23.43
CA LEU A 683 -0.40 -30.70 24.38
C LEU A 683 -1.03 -29.31 24.52
N ALA A 684 -1.35 -28.67 23.38
CA ALA A 684 -2.01 -27.36 23.37
C ALA A 684 -3.35 -27.42 24.10
N LEU A 685 -4.19 -28.39 23.78
CA LEU A 685 -5.46 -28.57 24.46
C LEU A 685 -5.33 -28.91 25.95
N GLN A 686 -4.35 -29.74 26.34
CA GLN A 686 -4.09 -30.02 27.76
C GLN A 686 -3.71 -28.75 28.51
N SER A 687 -2.84 -27.93 27.94
CA SER A 687 -2.46 -26.64 28.51
C SER A 687 -3.68 -25.74 28.69
N ILE A 688 -4.47 -25.55 27.62
CA ILE A 688 -5.64 -24.66 27.56
C ILE A 688 -6.76 -25.10 28.51
N LEU A 689 -7.00 -26.39 28.66
CA LEU A 689 -8.03 -26.90 29.56
C LEU A 689 -7.58 -26.96 31.03
N SER A 690 -6.27 -26.91 31.28
CA SER A 690 -5.69 -26.89 32.64
C SER A 690 -5.53 -25.49 33.23
N SER A 691 -5.49 -24.46 32.38
CA SER A 691 -5.66 -23.04 32.73
C SER A 691 -7.13 -22.69 32.90
#